data_AF-A0A7J7T9V3-F1
#
_entry.id   AF-A0A7J7T9V3-F1
#
_cell.length_a   1.000
_cell.length_b   1.000
_cell.length_c   1.000
_cell.angle_alpha   90.00
_cell.angle_beta   90.00
_cell.angle_gamma   90.00
#
_symmetry.space_group_name_H-M   'P 1'
#
loop_
_entity.id
_entity.type
_entity.pdbx_description
1 polymer ?
#
loop_
_entity_poly.entity_id
_entity_poly.type
_entity_poly.pdbx_seq_one_letter_code
_entity_poly.pdbx_strand_id
1 'polypeptide(L)'
;MAEDAIDGERLKHLIVTPSGCGEQNMIRMTPTVIAVHYLDHTEQWDKFGIDKRQEALELIKRGYTQQLYYRQPNKAFAAYQHWKSSTWLTAYVVKVFSLATNLIAIDSQVICGAVKWLILEKQRPDGVFQEDSPVGQPQMTGGLNDAEEKDVSLTAFVLIALQEAKDICEGQVDSLGGSINKSGDFLQARYENLKRPYAVAIAGYALAQMGKLEGPLLDTFLKTATDKNHWEEPGQRLHSVEATSYALLALLLLKDFDSVSPVVRWLNEQRYYGGGYGSTQATFMVFQALAQYQRDVPDHEDLNLDVSINLPSRSSPVTHRILWESASLLRSETTKQNEDFTLTAKGKGQGTLSVVTSYHAKVKGKTTCNKFSLSVTLRPAPEATKPQDANSTMLLRICARYLGEEDAIMSILDISMMTGFAPDTNDLKQLTSGTDRYISKFELDNRAFTNKNTLIIYLNTISHDQEDCIAFKVHQYFNVGLIQPGTVKVYSYYNLDETCTKFYHPEKEDGRLSKICHNEICRCAEENCFMHHSEDQVTPEDRLDKACEPGVDYVYKTSLLRKELSDDFDEYIMVIKQTIKSGTDEVQPKQERRFISHVKCRAALKMQEGKQYLIWGLSSDLWGEKSNIKYIIGKDTWVELWPEEDECQDDENKKLCRDLASFTENMVVFGCPN
;
A
#
# COMPACT_ATOMS: atom_id res chain seq x y z
N MET A 1 22.13 -6.01 -19.40
CA MET A 1 20.67 -5.91 -19.42
C MET A 1 20.32 -4.44 -19.45
N ALA A 2 19.37 -4.03 -20.30
CA ALA A 2 18.43 -3.04 -19.77
C ALA A 2 17.98 -3.64 -18.43
N GLU A 3 18.15 -2.95 -17.29
CA GLU A 3 17.37 -3.34 -16.11
C GLU A 3 15.99 -3.73 -16.62
N ASP A 4 15.51 -4.92 -16.28
CA ASP A 4 14.13 -5.28 -16.56
C ASP A 4 13.31 -4.10 -16.06
N ALA A 5 12.79 -3.32 -17.01
CA ALA A 5 12.12 -2.07 -16.71
C ALA A 5 10.92 -2.35 -15.81
N ILE A 6 10.42 -3.59 -15.77
CA ILE A 6 9.79 -4.20 -14.61
C ILE A 6 10.23 -5.68 -14.53
N ASP A 7 10.58 -6.13 -13.32
CA ASP A 7 10.76 -7.56 -13.00
C ASP A 7 9.45 -8.33 -13.18
N GLY A 8 9.49 -9.38 -14.01
CA GLY A 8 8.36 -10.26 -14.30
C GLY A 8 7.61 -10.75 -13.06
N GLU A 9 8.27 -11.11 -11.96
CA GLU A 9 7.61 -11.57 -10.73
C GLU A 9 6.60 -10.56 -10.17
N ARG A 10 6.83 -9.26 -10.41
CA ARG A 10 5.94 -8.18 -10.00
C ARG A 10 4.72 -8.05 -10.90
N LEU A 11 4.70 -8.69 -12.07
CA LEU A 11 3.58 -8.65 -13.01
C LEU A 11 2.48 -9.68 -12.73
N LYS A 12 2.67 -10.56 -11.74
CA LYS A 12 1.71 -11.66 -11.43
C LYS A 12 0.29 -11.16 -11.20
N HIS A 13 0.15 -10.02 -10.55
CA HIS A 13 -1.14 -9.40 -10.24
C HIS A 13 -1.82 -8.73 -11.44
N LEU A 14 -1.12 -8.53 -12.57
CA LEU A 14 -1.67 -7.99 -13.82
C LEU A 14 -2.35 -9.07 -14.66
N ILE A 15 -2.07 -10.35 -14.38
CA ILE A 15 -2.78 -11.48 -14.99
C ILE A 15 -4.09 -11.69 -14.25
N VAL A 16 -5.16 -11.12 -14.80
CA VAL A 16 -6.48 -11.05 -14.17
C VAL A 16 -7.49 -11.73 -15.07
N THR A 17 -8.47 -12.41 -14.46
CA THR A 17 -9.57 -12.98 -15.23
C THR A 17 -10.49 -11.85 -15.73
N PRO A 18 -10.71 -11.73 -17.05
CA PRO A 18 -11.61 -10.74 -17.60
C PRO A 18 -13.07 -11.07 -17.26
N SER A 19 -13.86 -10.03 -16.98
CA SER A 19 -15.29 -10.13 -16.66
C SER A 19 -15.94 -8.75 -16.60
N GLY A 20 -17.27 -8.73 -16.43
CA GLY A 20 -18.05 -7.51 -16.29
C GLY A 20 -18.61 -7.04 -17.62
N CYS A 21 -19.04 -5.77 -17.68
CA CYS A 21 -19.53 -5.13 -18.89
C CYS A 21 -18.40 -4.91 -19.92
N GLY A 22 -18.71 -4.44 -21.14
CA GLY A 22 -17.72 -4.26 -22.21
C GLY A 22 -16.54 -3.36 -21.85
N GLU A 23 -16.73 -2.42 -20.91
CA GLU A 23 -15.68 -1.57 -20.35
C GLU A 23 -14.82 -2.33 -19.34
N GLN A 24 -15.45 -2.90 -18.31
CA GLN A 24 -14.79 -3.66 -17.25
C GLN A 24 -14.02 -4.88 -17.78
N ASN A 25 -14.53 -5.51 -18.83
CA ASN A 25 -13.87 -6.63 -19.49
C ASN A 25 -12.55 -6.17 -20.11
N MET A 26 -12.54 -5.03 -20.80
CA MET A 26 -11.32 -4.43 -21.37
C MET A 26 -10.35 -3.95 -20.28
N ILE A 27 -10.84 -3.38 -19.18
CA ILE A 27 -10.00 -3.02 -18.02
C ILE A 27 -9.17 -4.21 -17.55
N ARG A 28 -9.78 -5.39 -17.47
CA ARG A 28 -9.14 -6.58 -16.89
C ARG A 28 -8.30 -7.35 -17.91
N MET A 29 -8.72 -7.34 -19.17
CA MET A 29 -7.98 -7.99 -20.27
C MET A 29 -6.68 -7.24 -20.60
N THR A 30 -6.71 -5.91 -20.57
CA THR A 30 -5.59 -5.08 -21.03
C THR A 30 -4.28 -5.35 -20.26
N PRO A 31 -4.26 -5.37 -18.92
CA PRO A 31 -3.07 -5.69 -18.14
C PRO A 31 -2.46 -7.06 -18.47
N THR A 32 -3.30 -8.05 -18.81
CA THR A 32 -2.81 -9.38 -19.19
C THR A 32 -2.17 -9.35 -20.58
N VAL A 33 -2.79 -8.67 -21.55
CA VAL A 33 -2.24 -8.51 -22.92
C VAL A 33 -0.87 -7.83 -22.88
N ILE A 34 -0.73 -6.73 -22.15
CA ILE A 34 0.54 -6.01 -22.05
C ILE A 34 1.58 -6.72 -21.21
N ALA A 35 1.20 -7.43 -20.16
CA ALA A 35 2.17 -8.23 -19.40
C ALA A 35 2.76 -9.32 -20.29
N VAL A 36 1.93 -10.00 -21.08
CA VAL A 36 2.42 -11.00 -22.05
C VAL A 36 3.28 -10.34 -23.12
N HIS A 37 2.84 -9.22 -23.70
CA HIS A 37 3.60 -8.49 -24.70
C HIS A 37 4.97 -8.03 -24.17
N TYR A 38 5.02 -7.49 -22.96
CA TYR A 38 6.25 -7.09 -22.29
C TYR A 38 7.15 -8.31 -22.03
N LEU A 39 6.65 -9.36 -21.39
CA LEU A 39 7.44 -10.57 -21.09
C LEU A 39 7.97 -11.25 -22.36
N ASP A 40 7.20 -11.25 -23.45
CA ASP A 40 7.64 -11.77 -24.76
C ASP A 40 8.80 -10.94 -25.34
N HIS A 41 8.73 -9.61 -25.28
CA HIS A 41 9.78 -8.73 -25.83
C HIS A 41 11.03 -8.64 -24.95
N THR A 42 10.88 -8.91 -23.65
CA THR A 42 11.97 -8.84 -22.66
C THR A 42 12.56 -10.22 -22.34
N GLU A 43 12.02 -11.29 -22.93
CA GLU A 43 12.44 -12.69 -22.73
C GLU A 43 12.44 -13.12 -21.24
N GLN A 44 11.52 -12.59 -20.44
CA GLN A 44 11.49 -12.79 -18.97
C GLN A 44 10.63 -13.97 -18.49
N TRP A 45 10.12 -14.83 -19.38
CA TRP A 45 9.23 -15.94 -19.00
C TRP A 45 9.88 -16.97 -18.07
N ASP A 46 11.19 -17.17 -18.16
CA ASP A 46 11.91 -18.10 -17.29
C ASP A 46 11.87 -17.67 -15.82
N LYS A 47 11.89 -16.36 -15.56
CA LYS A 47 11.76 -15.79 -14.21
C LYS A 47 10.32 -15.85 -13.71
N PHE A 48 9.36 -15.74 -14.61
CA PHE A 48 7.92 -15.70 -14.28
C PHE A 48 7.29 -17.09 -14.09
N GLY A 49 7.82 -18.09 -14.81
CA GLY A 49 7.29 -19.44 -14.92
C GLY A 49 6.80 -19.72 -16.34
N ILE A 50 7.46 -20.66 -17.03
CA ILE A 50 7.20 -20.99 -18.45
C ILE A 50 5.74 -21.38 -18.70
N ASP A 51 5.13 -22.13 -17.77
CA ASP A 51 3.74 -22.60 -17.90
C ASP A 51 2.70 -21.46 -17.80
N LYS A 52 3.09 -20.32 -17.22
CA LYS A 52 2.17 -19.18 -17.00
C LYS A 52 1.84 -18.44 -18.29
N ARG A 53 2.70 -18.54 -19.31
CA ARG A 53 2.43 -17.94 -20.62
C ARG A 53 1.16 -18.51 -21.23
N GLN A 54 1.00 -19.82 -21.21
CA GLN A 54 -0.19 -20.47 -21.77
C GLN A 54 -1.47 -20.11 -21.00
N GLU A 55 -1.39 -20.05 -19.66
CA GLU A 55 -2.50 -19.60 -18.81
C GLU A 55 -2.94 -18.17 -19.16
N ALA A 56 -1.98 -17.26 -19.34
CA ALA A 56 -2.25 -15.88 -19.74
C ALA A 56 -2.92 -15.80 -21.12
N LEU A 57 -2.46 -16.60 -22.10
CA LEU A 57 -3.06 -16.66 -23.43
C LEU A 57 -4.52 -17.15 -23.38
N GLU A 58 -4.84 -18.14 -22.55
CA GLU A 58 -6.24 -18.60 -22.37
C GLU A 58 -7.12 -17.52 -21.73
N LEU A 59 -6.59 -16.72 -20.81
CA LEU A 59 -7.30 -15.56 -20.26
C LEU A 59 -7.56 -14.48 -21.32
N ILE A 60 -6.58 -14.19 -22.18
CA ILE A 60 -6.74 -13.25 -23.30
C ILE A 60 -7.82 -13.77 -24.28
N LYS A 61 -7.81 -15.05 -24.64
CA LYS A 61 -8.85 -15.66 -25.49
C LYS A 61 -10.25 -15.58 -24.87
N ARG A 62 -10.34 -15.80 -23.56
CA ARG A 62 -11.60 -15.67 -22.82
C ARG A 62 -12.09 -14.23 -22.82
N GLY A 63 -11.20 -13.26 -22.57
CA GLY A 63 -11.53 -11.83 -22.60
C GLY A 63 -11.99 -11.37 -23.98
N TYR A 64 -11.32 -11.82 -25.04
CA TYR A 64 -11.74 -11.59 -26.42
C TYR A 64 -13.15 -12.13 -26.68
N THR A 65 -13.41 -13.39 -26.33
CA THR A 65 -14.72 -14.03 -26.52
C THR A 65 -15.83 -13.30 -25.76
N GLN A 66 -15.56 -12.86 -24.53
CA GLN A 66 -16.50 -12.05 -23.74
C GLN A 66 -16.73 -10.68 -24.36
N GLN A 67 -15.68 -10.03 -24.88
CA GLN A 67 -15.82 -8.71 -25.50
C GLN A 67 -16.69 -8.75 -26.75
N LEU A 68 -16.67 -9.85 -27.52
CA LEU A 68 -17.53 -10.02 -28.69
C LEU A 68 -19.03 -9.99 -28.34
N TYR A 69 -19.42 -10.34 -27.11
CA TYR A 69 -20.81 -10.19 -26.65
C TYR A 69 -21.25 -8.72 -26.66
N TYR A 70 -20.34 -7.77 -26.41
CA TYR A 70 -20.61 -6.34 -26.39
C TYR A 70 -20.45 -5.66 -27.75
N ARG A 71 -20.12 -6.43 -28.80
CA ARG A 71 -20.10 -5.96 -30.18
C ARG A 71 -21.53 -5.78 -30.69
N GLN A 72 -21.84 -4.58 -31.16
CA GLN A 72 -23.15 -4.24 -31.68
C GLN A 72 -23.30 -4.59 -33.17
N PRO A 73 -24.53 -4.61 -33.72
CA PRO A 73 -24.77 -4.89 -35.15
C PRO A 73 -24.05 -3.93 -36.10
N ASN A 74 -23.86 -2.67 -35.69
CA ASN A 74 -23.08 -1.65 -36.38
C ASN A 74 -21.55 -1.86 -36.30
N LYS A 75 -21.10 -2.97 -35.70
CA LYS A 75 -19.72 -3.39 -35.50
C LYS A 75 -18.91 -2.59 -34.48
N ALA A 76 -19.55 -1.66 -33.77
CA ALA A 76 -18.96 -0.89 -32.69
C ALA A 76 -19.14 -1.57 -31.32
N PHE A 77 -18.57 -0.98 -30.26
CA PHE A 77 -18.64 -1.49 -28.90
C PHE A 77 -19.31 -0.49 -27.94
N ALA A 78 -19.97 -1.03 -26.92
CA ALA A 78 -20.57 -0.29 -25.82
C ALA A 78 -20.33 -1.05 -24.50
N ALA A 79 -20.50 -0.37 -23.36
CA ALA A 79 -20.48 -1.04 -22.05
C ALA A 79 -21.54 -2.15 -21.97
N TYR A 80 -22.74 -1.86 -22.46
CA TYR A 80 -23.87 -2.79 -22.49
C TYR A 80 -24.51 -2.82 -23.88
N GLN A 81 -25.08 -3.96 -24.27
CA GLN A 81 -25.68 -4.11 -25.62
C GLN A 81 -26.78 -3.09 -25.93
N HIS A 82 -27.54 -2.65 -24.93
CA HIS A 82 -28.65 -1.71 -25.09
C HIS A 82 -28.22 -0.23 -25.06
N TRP A 83 -26.96 0.06 -24.75
CA TRP A 83 -26.42 1.42 -24.74
C TRP A 83 -26.03 1.86 -26.15
N LYS A 84 -25.84 3.16 -26.35
CA LYS A 84 -25.23 3.66 -27.59
C LYS A 84 -23.76 3.26 -27.64
N SER A 85 -23.23 3.06 -28.84
CA SER A 85 -21.81 2.72 -29.02
C SER A 85 -20.92 3.89 -28.61
N SER A 86 -19.87 3.59 -27.84
CA SER A 86 -18.85 4.58 -27.44
C SER A 86 -17.74 4.61 -28.48
N THR A 87 -17.36 5.82 -28.88
CA THR A 87 -16.27 6.06 -29.83
C THR A 87 -14.94 5.71 -29.20
N TRP A 88 -14.72 6.17 -27.96
CA TRP A 88 -13.51 5.90 -27.21
C TRP A 88 -13.34 4.39 -26.93
N LEU A 89 -14.39 3.71 -26.44
CA LEU A 89 -14.31 2.27 -26.16
C LEU A 89 -14.05 1.48 -27.44
N THR A 90 -14.70 1.85 -28.55
CA THR A 90 -14.49 1.18 -29.83
C THR A 90 -13.05 1.34 -30.31
N ALA A 91 -12.47 2.54 -30.24
CA ALA A 91 -11.07 2.78 -30.56
C ALA A 91 -10.11 2.04 -29.61
N TYR A 92 -10.42 2.00 -28.32
CA TYR A 92 -9.62 1.26 -27.33
C TYR A 92 -9.62 -0.24 -27.59
N VAL A 93 -10.77 -0.83 -27.96
CA VAL A 93 -10.87 -2.23 -28.38
C VAL A 93 -10.04 -2.49 -29.63
N VAL A 94 -10.11 -1.60 -30.63
CA VAL A 94 -9.28 -1.69 -31.85
C VAL A 94 -7.79 -1.69 -31.49
N LYS A 95 -7.36 -0.77 -30.62
CA LYS A 95 -5.98 -0.68 -30.13
C LYS A 95 -5.51 -2.00 -29.50
N VAL A 96 -6.21 -2.45 -28.46
CA VAL A 96 -5.84 -3.66 -27.70
C VAL A 96 -5.93 -4.93 -28.54
N PHE A 97 -6.93 -5.05 -29.42
CA PHE A 97 -7.06 -6.21 -30.31
C PHE A 97 -5.97 -6.22 -31.37
N SER A 98 -5.57 -5.07 -31.90
CA SER A 98 -4.46 -5.00 -32.85
C SER A 98 -3.17 -5.53 -32.21
N LEU A 99 -2.84 -5.10 -30.99
CA LEU A 99 -1.72 -5.63 -30.22
C LEU A 99 -1.85 -7.13 -29.92
N ALA A 100 -3.05 -7.61 -29.57
CA ALA A 100 -3.30 -9.01 -29.23
C ALA A 100 -3.29 -9.96 -30.44
N THR A 101 -3.31 -9.45 -31.68
CA THR A 101 -3.25 -10.27 -32.92
C THR A 101 -1.95 -11.10 -33.00
N ASN A 102 -0.87 -10.61 -32.39
CA ASN A 102 0.41 -11.33 -32.29
C ASN A 102 0.40 -12.43 -31.21
N LEU A 103 -0.64 -12.48 -30.35
CA LEU A 103 -0.72 -13.39 -29.21
C LEU A 103 -1.81 -14.46 -29.39
N ILE A 104 -2.95 -14.07 -29.96
CA ILE A 104 -4.12 -14.94 -30.17
C ILE A 104 -4.72 -14.71 -31.57
N ALA A 105 -5.47 -15.70 -32.07
CA ALA A 105 -6.20 -15.55 -33.32
C ALA A 105 -7.42 -14.62 -33.13
N ILE A 106 -7.41 -13.48 -33.81
CA ILE A 106 -8.49 -12.49 -33.81
C ILE A 106 -9.06 -12.38 -35.23
N ASP A 107 -10.39 -12.42 -35.35
CA ASP A 107 -11.08 -12.21 -36.62
C ASP A 107 -10.88 -10.75 -37.10
N SER A 108 -10.26 -10.60 -38.27
CA SER A 108 -9.99 -9.28 -38.87
C SER A 108 -11.28 -8.49 -39.15
N GLN A 109 -12.42 -9.15 -39.39
CA GLN A 109 -13.71 -8.48 -39.54
C GLN A 109 -14.20 -7.81 -38.26
N VAL A 110 -13.72 -8.25 -37.09
CA VAL A 110 -14.03 -7.58 -35.81
C VAL A 110 -13.30 -6.26 -35.72
N ILE A 111 -12.00 -6.24 -36.02
CA ILE A 111 -11.16 -5.04 -35.99
C ILE A 111 -11.57 -4.09 -37.11
N CYS A 112 -11.58 -4.56 -38.37
CA CYS A 112 -11.82 -3.70 -39.53
C CYS A 112 -13.27 -3.21 -39.63
N GLY A 113 -14.23 -3.98 -39.10
CA GLY A 113 -15.61 -3.52 -38.95
C GLY A 113 -15.73 -2.33 -37.98
N ALA A 114 -15.03 -2.38 -36.85
CA ALA A 114 -14.98 -1.30 -35.87
C ALA A 114 -14.24 -0.07 -36.43
N VAL A 115 -13.11 -0.27 -37.12
CA VAL A 115 -12.37 0.77 -37.85
C VAL A 115 -13.27 1.48 -38.86
N LYS A 116 -13.99 0.72 -39.69
CA LYS A 116 -14.91 1.27 -40.69
C LYS A 116 -16.01 2.10 -40.04
N TRP A 117 -16.58 1.63 -38.93
CA TRP A 117 -17.59 2.37 -38.18
C TRP A 117 -17.05 3.69 -37.61
N LEU A 118 -15.85 3.68 -37.00
CA LEU A 118 -15.21 4.90 -36.49
C LEU A 118 -15.09 5.94 -37.61
N ILE A 119 -14.57 5.54 -38.77
CA ILE A 119 -14.32 6.45 -39.91
C ILE A 119 -15.63 7.01 -40.48
N LEU A 120 -16.64 6.16 -40.69
CA LEU A 120 -17.87 6.57 -41.38
C LEU A 120 -18.85 7.32 -40.48
N GLU A 121 -18.95 6.92 -39.21
CA GLU A 121 -20.00 7.42 -38.31
C GLU A 121 -19.49 8.45 -37.32
N LYS A 122 -18.18 8.47 -37.02
CA LYS A 122 -17.61 9.29 -35.93
C LYS A 122 -16.57 10.31 -36.36
N GLN A 123 -16.00 10.18 -37.55
CA GLN A 123 -15.09 11.19 -38.09
C GLN A 123 -15.87 12.31 -38.78
N ARG A 124 -15.65 13.55 -38.35
CA ARG A 124 -16.17 14.74 -39.02
C ARG A 124 -15.36 15.07 -40.28
N PRO A 125 -15.89 15.90 -41.21
CA PRO A 125 -15.18 16.27 -42.43
C PRO A 125 -13.83 16.97 -42.21
N ASP A 126 -13.68 17.66 -41.08
CA ASP A 126 -12.46 18.34 -40.64
C ASP A 126 -11.43 17.41 -39.97
N GLY A 127 -11.71 16.10 -39.87
CA GLY A 127 -10.79 15.09 -39.32
C GLY A 127 -10.97 14.82 -37.82
N VAL A 128 -11.85 15.55 -37.13
CA VAL A 128 -12.14 15.36 -35.70
C VAL A 128 -12.96 14.10 -35.46
N PHE A 129 -12.61 13.32 -34.44
CA PHE A 129 -13.48 12.26 -33.93
C PHE A 129 -14.34 12.77 -32.77
N GLN A 130 -15.64 12.48 -32.82
CA GLN A 130 -16.60 12.89 -31.80
C GLN A 130 -17.02 11.72 -30.92
N GLU A 131 -17.08 11.93 -29.60
CA GLU A 131 -17.73 11.01 -28.67
C GLU A 131 -19.20 11.39 -28.45
N ASP A 132 -20.10 10.46 -28.74
CA ASP A 132 -21.55 10.63 -28.59
C ASP A 132 -22.11 9.87 -27.39
N SER A 133 -21.36 8.90 -26.88
CA SER A 133 -21.75 8.11 -25.70
C SER A 133 -20.49 7.84 -24.88
N PRO A 134 -20.14 8.74 -23.94
CA PRO A 134 -19.00 8.54 -23.04
C PRO A 134 -19.10 7.22 -22.29
N VAL A 135 -17.94 6.67 -21.93
CA VAL A 135 -17.89 5.47 -21.11
C VAL A 135 -18.43 5.73 -19.71
N GLY A 136 -19.04 4.70 -19.11
CA GLY A 136 -19.58 4.76 -17.75
C GLY A 136 -18.50 4.77 -16.68
N GLN A 137 -17.24 4.49 -17.03
CA GLN A 137 -16.10 4.48 -16.13
C GLN A 137 -15.07 5.55 -16.56
N PRO A 138 -15.19 6.81 -16.08
CA PRO A 138 -14.31 7.91 -16.46
C PRO A 138 -12.82 7.61 -16.19
N GLN A 139 -12.51 6.75 -15.20
CA GLN A 139 -11.14 6.38 -14.85
C GLN A 139 -10.42 5.58 -15.97
N MET A 140 -11.18 5.01 -16.92
CA MET A 140 -10.62 4.28 -18.06
C MET A 140 -10.03 5.17 -19.14
N THR A 141 -10.45 6.42 -19.22
CA THR A 141 -10.05 7.34 -20.30
C THR A 141 -8.86 8.22 -19.88
N GLY A 142 -8.37 8.10 -18.65
CA GLY A 142 -7.19 8.82 -18.18
C GLY A 142 -7.30 10.34 -18.38
N GLY A 143 -6.25 10.96 -18.90
CA GLY A 143 -6.18 12.41 -19.14
C GLY A 143 -7.13 12.97 -20.22
N LEU A 144 -7.89 12.10 -20.92
CA LEU A 144 -8.82 12.47 -22.00
C LEU A 144 -10.10 13.18 -21.52
N ASN A 145 -10.44 13.08 -20.23
CA ASN A 145 -11.70 13.64 -19.69
C ASN A 145 -11.66 15.13 -19.38
N ASP A 146 -10.48 15.77 -19.42
CA ASP A 146 -10.42 17.21 -19.19
C ASP A 146 -11.16 17.95 -20.31
N ALA A 147 -11.93 18.97 -19.93
CA ALA A 147 -12.75 19.72 -20.89
C ALA A 147 -11.89 20.54 -21.85
N GLU A 148 -10.69 20.94 -21.41
CA GLU A 148 -9.72 21.64 -22.26
C GLU A 148 -9.03 20.65 -23.22
N GLU A 149 -9.12 20.95 -24.52
CA GLU A 149 -8.43 20.21 -25.60
C GLU A 149 -8.91 18.75 -25.78
N LYS A 150 -10.13 18.44 -25.32
CA LYS A 150 -10.77 17.13 -25.45
C LYS A 150 -10.81 16.60 -26.88
N ASP A 151 -11.20 17.43 -27.84
CA ASP A 151 -11.29 17.04 -29.26
C ASP A 151 -9.92 16.63 -29.84
N VAL A 152 -8.84 17.28 -29.39
CA VAL A 152 -7.47 16.97 -29.82
C VAL A 152 -7.04 15.63 -29.23
N SER A 153 -7.22 15.48 -27.92
CA SER A 153 -6.78 14.27 -27.21
C SER A 153 -7.56 13.03 -27.69
N LEU A 154 -8.87 13.13 -27.89
CA LEU A 154 -9.69 12.05 -28.45
C LEU A 154 -9.31 11.72 -29.90
N THR A 155 -9.12 12.75 -30.74
CA THR A 155 -8.72 12.54 -32.14
C THR A 155 -7.35 11.88 -32.23
N ALA A 156 -6.38 12.30 -31.41
CA ALA A 156 -5.06 11.67 -31.32
C ALA A 156 -5.17 10.21 -30.85
N PHE A 157 -5.96 9.93 -29.82
CA PHE A 157 -6.18 8.57 -29.33
C PHE A 157 -6.77 7.64 -30.40
N VAL A 158 -7.81 8.09 -31.11
CA VAL A 158 -8.42 7.31 -32.20
C VAL A 158 -7.44 7.12 -33.35
N LEU A 159 -6.68 8.16 -33.73
CA LEU A 159 -5.66 8.09 -34.77
C LEU A 159 -4.59 7.03 -34.45
N ILE A 160 -4.10 6.99 -33.20
CA ILE A 160 -3.15 5.96 -32.74
C ILE A 160 -3.76 4.56 -32.90
N ALA A 161 -5.00 4.36 -32.50
CA ALA A 161 -5.68 3.06 -32.64
C ALA A 161 -5.86 2.65 -34.11
N LEU A 162 -6.19 3.60 -35.00
CA LEU A 162 -6.28 3.37 -36.44
C LEU A 162 -4.92 3.02 -37.05
N GLN A 163 -3.85 3.64 -36.58
CA GLN A 163 -2.49 3.38 -37.03
C GLN A 163 -2.01 1.98 -36.58
N GLU A 164 -2.30 1.57 -35.35
CA GLU A 164 -1.98 0.22 -34.86
C GLU A 164 -2.75 -0.88 -35.62
N ALA A 165 -3.96 -0.58 -36.09
CA ALA A 165 -4.77 -1.48 -36.91
C ALA A 165 -4.48 -1.41 -38.42
N LYS A 166 -3.57 -0.52 -38.86
CA LYS A 166 -3.38 -0.19 -40.27
C LYS A 166 -3.02 -1.41 -41.11
N ASP A 167 -1.99 -2.15 -40.69
CA ASP A 167 -1.49 -3.30 -41.44
C ASP A 167 -2.52 -4.45 -41.54
N ILE A 168 -3.46 -4.52 -40.59
CA ILE A 168 -4.52 -5.53 -40.56
C ILE A 168 -5.67 -5.16 -41.51
N CYS A 169 -5.97 -3.85 -41.62
CA CYS A 169 -7.19 -3.36 -42.27
C CYS A 169 -6.97 -2.61 -43.59
N GLU A 170 -5.74 -2.37 -44.01
CA GLU A 170 -5.40 -1.66 -45.25
C GLU A 170 -6.06 -2.27 -46.49
N GLY A 171 -6.17 -3.61 -46.57
CA GLY A 171 -6.84 -4.32 -47.67
C GLY A 171 -8.37 -4.42 -47.55
N GLN A 172 -8.98 -3.99 -46.44
CA GLN A 172 -10.42 -4.12 -46.20
C GLN A 172 -11.16 -2.77 -46.11
N VAL A 173 -10.43 -1.69 -45.80
CA VAL A 173 -10.99 -0.37 -45.56
C VAL A 173 -10.22 0.68 -46.39
N ASP A 174 -10.64 0.88 -47.63
CA ASP A 174 -10.00 1.81 -48.56
C ASP A 174 -9.92 3.26 -48.04
N SER A 175 -10.87 3.66 -47.19
CA SER A 175 -10.91 5.01 -46.59
C SER A 175 -9.93 5.22 -45.43
N LEU A 176 -9.24 4.18 -44.95
CA LEU A 176 -8.39 4.23 -43.77
C LEU A 176 -7.25 5.24 -43.92
N GLY A 177 -6.46 5.16 -45.00
CA GLY A 177 -5.35 6.08 -45.24
C GLY A 177 -5.82 7.54 -45.36
N GLY A 178 -6.95 7.77 -46.04
CA GLY A 178 -7.55 9.11 -46.15
C GLY A 178 -8.05 9.65 -44.80
N SER A 179 -8.61 8.80 -43.95
CA SER A 179 -9.06 9.14 -42.60
C SER A 179 -7.90 9.54 -41.69
N ILE A 180 -6.83 8.74 -41.68
CA ILE A 180 -5.60 8.99 -40.93
C ILE A 180 -5.00 10.36 -41.31
N ASN A 181 -4.93 10.65 -42.62
CA ASN A 181 -4.40 11.92 -43.11
C ASN A 181 -5.21 13.14 -42.62
N LYS A 182 -6.55 13.08 -42.70
CA LYS A 182 -7.42 14.18 -42.22
C LYS A 182 -7.24 14.45 -40.74
N SER A 183 -7.19 13.40 -39.91
CA SER A 183 -6.94 13.57 -38.47
C SER A 183 -5.54 14.10 -38.19
N GLY A 184 -4.53 13.65 -38.92
CA GLY A 184 -3.18 14.20 -38.82
C GLY A 184 -3.11 15.69 -39.18
N ASP A 185 -3.79 16.11 -40.25
CA ASP A 185 -3.85 17.53 -40.67
C ASP A 185 -4.55 18.40 -39.62
N PHE A 186 -5.64 17.89 -39.02
CA PHE A 186 -6.33 18.54 -37.91
C PHE A 186 -5.42 18.76 -36.70
N LEU A 187 -4.71 17.70 -36.27
CA LEU A 187 -3.80 17.76 -35.12
C LEU A 187 -2.67 18.75 -35.41
N GLN A 188 -2.06 18.67 -36.59
CA GLN A 188 -0.97 19.55 -37.02
C GLN A 188 -1.38 21.03 -36.97
N ALA A 189 -2.58 21.37 -37.45
CA ALA A 189 -3.06 22.75 -37.49
C ALA A 189 -3.27 23.38 -36.11
N ARG A 190 -3.45 22.57 -35.05
CA ARG A 190 -3.73 23.05 -33.68
C ARG A 190 -2.58 22.83 -32.70
N TYR A 191 -1.58 22.05 -33.07
CA TYR A 191 -0.55 21.55 -32.15
C TYR A 191 0.24 22.65 -31.43
N GLU A 192 0.64 23.71 -32.13
CA GLU A 192 1.42 24.82 -31.53
C GLU A 192 0.63 25.63 -30.49
N ASN A 193 -0.70 25.54 -30.50
CA ASN A 193 -1.57 26.24 -29.57
C ASN A 193 -1.98 25.39 -28.37
N LEU A 194 -1.48 24.15 -28.27
CA LEU A 194 -1.78 23.26 -27.16
C LEU A 194 -1.11 23.74 -25.88
N LYS A 195 -1.87 23.74 -24.79
CA LYS A 195 -1.42 24.20 -23.48
C LYS A 195 -1.11 23.05 -22.53
N ARG A 196 -1.85 21.95 -22.66
CA ARG A 196 -1.74 20.83 -21.72
C ARG A 196 -0.61 19.89 -22.12
N PRO A 197 0.35 19.60 -21.22
CA PRO A 197 1.41 18.63 -21.49
C PRO A 197 0.90 17.26 -21.90
N TYR A 198 -0.23 16.82 -21.33
CA TYR A 198 -0.91 15.60 -21.76
C TYR A 198 -1.33 15.62 -23.23
N ALA A 199 -2.01 16.70 -23.68
CA ALA A 199 -2.49 16.84 -25.05
C ALA A 199 -1.32 16.93 -26.04
N VAL A 200 -0.26 17.67 -25.68
CA VAL A 200 0.98 17.76 -26.46
C VAL A 200 1.62 16.39 -26.63
N ALA A 201 1.71 15.60 -25.58
CA ALA A 201 2.37 14.29 -25.62
C ALA A 201 1.60 13.27 -26.47
N ILE A 202 0.28 13.11 -26.28
CA ILE A 202 -0.53 12.16 -27.03
C ILE A 202 -0.65 12.53 -28.51
N ALA A 203 -0.86 13.82 -28.82
CA ALA A 203 -0.90 14.29 -30.20
C ALA A 203 0.49 14.23 -30.85
N GLY A 204 1.56 14.44 -30.06
CA GLY A 204 2.94 14.34 -30.53
C GLY A 204 3.25 12.92 -30.97
N TYR A 205 2.89 11.92 -30.16
CA TYR A 205 3.01 10.51 -30.55
C TYR A 205 2.22 10.17 -31.82
N ALA A 206 0.97 10.62 -31.92
CA ALA A 206 0.16 10.39 -33.12
C ALA A 206 0.77 11.01 -34.38
N LEU A 207 1.32 12.23 -34.28
CA LEU A 207 2.03 12.90 -35.38
C LEU A 207 3.38 12.24 -35.69
N ALA A 208 4.10 11.73 -34.69
CA ALA A 208 5.36 11.01 -34.87
C ALA A 208 5.16 9.71 -35.65
N GLN A 209 4.07 8.96 -35.39
CA GLN A 209 3.70 7.78 -36.18
C GLN A 209 3.47 8.08 -37.66
N MET A 210 3.05 9.31 -37.98
CA MET A 210 2.83 9.77 -39.35
C MET A 210 4.08 10.40 -39.97
N GLY A 211 5.19 10.52 -39.23
CA GLY A 211 6.37 11.27 -39.68
C GLY A 211 6.12 12.77 -39.84
N LYS A 212 5.14 13.34 -39.10
CA LYS A 212 4.76 14.76 -39.17
C LYS A 212 5.24 15.58 -37.97
N LEU A 213 5.81 14.95 -36.94
CA LEU A 213 6.34 15.65 -35.77
C LEU A 213 7.76 16.20 -36.05
N GLU A 214 7.82 17.32 -36.79
CA GLU A 214 9.07 17.95 -37.21
C GLU A 214 9.03 19.47 -37.00
N GLY A 215 10.20 20.12 -37.04
CA GLY A 215 10.34 21.58 -37.01
C GLY A 215 9.68 22.22 -35.77
N PRO A 216 8.83 23.26 -35.93
CA PRO A 216 8.18 23.95 -34.81
C PRO A 216 7.33 23.04 -33.91
N LEU A 217 6.78 21.95 -34.46
CA LEU A 217 5.98 20.98 -33.70
C LEU A 217 6.87 20.18 -32.75
N LEU A 218 8.02 19.71 -33.24
CA LEU A 218 9.01 19.03 -32.42
C LEU A 218 9.57 19.96 -31.33
N ASP A 219 9.84 21.22 -31.67
CA ASP A 219 10.27 22.21 -30.67
C ASP A 219 9.24 22.40 -29.56
N THR A 220 7.95 22.45 -29.91
CA THR A 220 6.85 22.56 -28.94
C THR A 220 6.79 21.31 -28.06
N PHE A 221 6.89 20.12 -28.66
CA PHE A 221 6.92 18.85 -27.96
C PHE A 221 8.06 18.78 -26.92
N LEU A 222 9.28 19.11 -27.32
CA LEU A 222 10.47 19.04 -26.46
C LEU A 222 10.48 20.15 -25.38
N LYS A 223 9.99 21.35 -25.68
CA LYS A 223 9.90 22.46 -24.69
C LYS A 223 8.88 22.19 -23.60
N THR A 224 7.88 21.36 -23.88
CA THR A 224 6.83 21.01 -22.91
C THR A 224 7.33 20.01 -21.85
N ALA A 225 8.46 19.36 -22.08
CA ALA A 225 9.06 18.45 -21.10
C ALA A 225 9.60 19.21 -19.88
N THR A 226 9.05 18.92 -18.70
CA THR A 226 9.58 19.36 -17.41
C THR A 226 10.90 18.64 -17.14
N ASP A 227 11.94 19.39 -16.78
CA ASP A 227 13.29 18.89 -16.50
C ASP A 227 13.91 18.01 -17.59
N LYS A 228 13.38 18.10 -18.83
CA LYS A 228 13.74 17.24 -19.97
C LYS A 228 13.61 15.73 -19.70
N ASN A 229 12.77 15.32 -18.74
CA ASN A 229 12.57 13.91 -18.41
C ASN A 229 11.10 13.49 -18.28
N HIS A 230 10.13 14.42 -18.19
CA HIS A 230 8.72 14.04 -18.13
C HIS A 230 7.79 15.13 -18.62
N TRP A 231 6.55 14.77 -18.97
CA TRP A 231 5.49 15.67 -19.36
C TRP A 231 4.48 15.74 -18.21
N GLU A 232 4.59 16.79 -17.40
CA GLU A 232 3.84 16.91 -16.15
C GLU A 232 2.47 17.57 -16.34
N GLU A 233 1.41 16.90 -15.87
CA GLU A 233 0.10 17.51 -15.72
C GLU A 233 -0.09 17.99 -14.26
N PRO A 234 -0.23 19.31 -14.01
CA PRO A 234 -0.29 19.85 -12.65
C PRO A 234 -1.37 19.20 -11.78
N GLY A 235 -0.98 18.67 -10.62
CA GLY A 235 -1.88 18.05 -9.66
C GLY A 235 -2.42 16.67 -10.07
N GLN A 236 -1.99 16.11 -11.20
CA GLN A 236 -2.54 14.88 -11.77
C GLN A 236 -1.43 13.85 -12.10
N ARG A 237 -0.81 13.28 -11.06
CA ARG A 237 0.34 12.35 -11.19
C ARG A 237 0.12 11.23 -12.21
N LEU A 238 -1.04 10.58 -12.18
CA LEU A 238 -1.35 9.45 -13.08
C LEU A 238 -1.41 9.90 -14.56
N HIS A 239 -1.88 11.12 -14.82
CA HIS A 239 -1.91 11.68 -16.17
C HIS A 239 -0.52 12.10 -16.63
N SER A 240 0.35 12.58 -15.72
CA SER A 240 1.77 12.81 -16.03
C SER A 240 2.47 11.52 -16.45
N VAL A 241 2.20 10.40 -15.77
CA VAL A 241 2.76 9.08 -16.11
C VAL A 241 2.30 8.62 -17.50
N GLU A 242 1.01 8.77 -17.79
CA GLU A 242 0.42 8.43 -19.10
C GLU A 242 0.98 9.33 -20.22
N ALA A 243 1.00 10.65 -20.02
CA ALA A 243 1.56 11.62 -20.96
C ALA A 243 3.04 11.33 -21.27
N THR A 244 3.83 11.10 -20.23
CA THR A 244 5.26 10.79 -20.37
C THR A 244 5.49 9.47 -21.11
N SER A 245 4.58 8.51 -20.99
CA SER A 245 4.64 7.26 -21.74
C SER A 245 4.35 7.47 -23.23
N TYR A 246 3.38 8.31 -23.59
CA TYR A 246 3.17 8.73 -24.98
C TYR A 246 4.39 9.47 -25.53
N ALA A 247 4.98 10.37 -24.75
CA ALA A 247 6.17 11.10 -25.15
C ALA A 247 7.38 10.17 -25.38
N LEU A 248 7.58 9.17 -24.52
CA LEU A 248 8.62 8.14 -24.71
C LEU A 248 8.42 7.39 -26.03
N LEU A 249 7.19 6.95 -26.32
CA LEU A 249 6.88 6.30 -27.60
C LEU A 249 7.15 7.21 -28.81
N ALA A 250 6.85 8.51 -28.68
CA ALA A 250 7.15 9.50 -29.73
C ALA A 250 8.67 9.64 -29.95
N LEU A 251 9.46 9.77 -28.87
CA LEU A 251 10.92 9.88 -28.96
C LEU A 251 11.56 8.64 -29.59
N LEU A 252 11.06 7.45 -29.27
CA LEU A 252 11.52 6.19 -29.86
C LEU A 252 11.25 6.15 -31.38
N LEU A 253 10.07 6.60 -31.82
CA LEU A 253 9.75 6.71 -33.25
C LEU A 253 10.63 7.73 -33.99
N LEU A 254 10.95 8.85 -33.33
CA LEU A 254 11.87 9.86 -33.84
C LEU A 254 13.34 9.38 -33.83
N LYS A 255 13.62 8.24 -33.18
CA LYS A 255 14.98 7.70 -32.96
C LYS A 255 15.89 8.66 -32.19
N ASP A 256 15.32 9.50 -31.33
CA ASP A 256 16.06 10.38 -30.43
C ASP A 256 16.45 9.64 -29.15
N PHE A 257 17.36 8.68 -29.28
CA PHE A 257 17.76 7.81 -28.17
C PHE A 257 18.52 8.54 -27.05
N ASP A 258 19.15 9.67 -27.37
CA ASP A 258 19.85 10.52 -26.40
C ASP A 258 18.87 11.11 -25.36
N SER A 259 17.69 11.53 -25.81
CA SER A 259 16.64 12.10 -24.95
C SER A 259 15.79 11.05 -24.21
N VAL A 260 15.87 9.78 -24.59
CA VAL A 260 15.02 8.70 -24.03
C VAL A 260 15.44 8.28 -22.63
N SER A 261 16.75 8.25 -22.35
CA SER A 261 17.28 7.70 -21.08
C SER A 261 16.75 8.40 -19.81
N PRO A 262 16.68 9.74 -19.73
CA PRO A 262 16.07 10.45 -18.60
C PRO A 262 14.58 10.13 -18.42
N VAL A 263 13.85 9.97 -19.53
CA VAL A 263 12.41 9.70 -19.53
C VAL A 263 12.09 8.32 -18.98
N VAL A 264 12.84 7.30 -19.44
CA VAL A 264 12.71 5.93 -18.93
C VAL A 264 13.04 5.87 -17.43
N ARG A 265 14.07 6.60 -16.98
CA ARG A 265 14.44 6.66 -15.57
C ARG A 265 13.30 7.23 -14.72
N TRP A 266 12.73 8.36 -15.15
CA TRP A 266 11.61 8.97 -14.45
C TRP A 266 10.41 8.01 -14.39
N LEU A 267 10.03 7.37 -15.50
CA LEU A 267 8.94 6.40 -15.53
C LEU A 267 9.18 5.23 -14.56
N ASN A 268 10.42 4.72 -14.50
CA ASN A 268 10.81 3.67 -13.56
C ASN A 268 10.73 4.11 -12.10
N GLU A 269 10.98 5.38 -11.80
CA GLU A 269 10.85 5.96 -10.45
C GLU A 269 9.38 6.18 -10.05
N GLN A 270 8.46 6.29 -11.02
CA GLN A 270 7.03 6.48 -10.75
C GLN A 270 6.28 5.21 -10.34
N ARG A 271 6.95 4.04 -10.26
CA ARG A 271 6.35 2.76 -9.88
C ARG A 271 5.67 2.83 -8.51
N TYR A 272 4.48 2.23 -8.39
CA TYR A 272 3.80 2.07 -7.11
C TYR A 272 3.86 0.62 -6.60
N TYR A 273 3.66 0.42 -5.29
CA TYR A 273 3.62 -0.90 -4.64
C TYR A 273 2.72 -1.88 -5.41
N GLY A 274 3.30 -3.01 -5.83
CA GLY A 274 2.62 -4.05 -6.60
C GLY A 274 3.15 -4.21 -8.03
N GLY A 275 3.73 -3.18 -8.64
CA GLY A 275 4.23 -3.24 -10.03
C GLY A 275 3.28 -2.61 -11.07
N GLY A 276 2.17 -2.01 -10.64
CA GLY A 276 1.29 -1.18 -11.47
C GLY A 276 1.57 0.33 -11.33
N TYR A 277 0.98 1.13 -12.21
CA TYR A 277 1.14 2.59 -12.28
C TYR A 277 -0.11 3.35 -11.85
N GLY A 278 -1.00 2.72 -11.10
CA GLY A 278 -2.16 3.36 -10.51
C GLY A 278 -3.35 3.57 -11.44
N SER A 279 -3.28 3.53 -12.77
CA SER A 279 -4.50 3.49 -13.61
C SER A 279 -4.40 2.45 -14.72
N THR A 280 -5.54 2.07 -15.33
CA THR A 280 -5.53 1.15 -16.48
C THR A 280 -4.73 1.76 -17.64
N GLN A 281 -4.99 3.03 -17.99
CA GLN A 281 -4.26 3.72 -19.07
C GLN A 281 -2.79 3.95 -18.72
N ALA A 282 -2.47 4.44 -17.53
CA ALA A 282 -1.08 4.68 -17.14
C ALA A 282 -0.30 3.37 -17.14
N THR A 283 -0.85 2.30 -16.55
CA THR A 283 -0.21 0.99 -16.56
C THR A 283 -0.01 0.49 -17.99
N PHE A 284 -1.07 0.49 -18.80
CA PHE A 284 -1.01 0.06 -20.19
C PHE A 284 0.05 0.82 -20.99
N MET A 285 0.05 2.16 -20.92
CA MET A 285 0.95 3.01 -21.68
C MET A 285 2.40 2.88 -21.23
N VAL A 286 2.68 2.81 -19.92
CA VAL A 286 4.05 2.66 -19.42
C VAL A 286 4.64 1.32 -19.86
N PHE A 287 3.89 0.23 -19.73
CA PHE A 287 4.36 -1.08 -20.15
C PHE A 287 4.57 -1.16 -21.67
N GLN A 288 3.68 -0.56 -22.47
CA GLN A 288 3.85 -0.45 -23.91
C GLN A 288 5.15 0.32 -24.24
N ALA A 289 5.36 1.48 -23.62
CA ALA A 289 6.52 2.34 -23.86
C ALA A 289 7.84 1.69 -23.43
N LEU A 290 7.87 1.04 -22.26
CA LEU A 290 9.06 0.35 -21.76
C LEU A 290 9.37 -0.93 -22.54
N ALA A 291 8.35 -1.68 -22.99
CA ALA A 291 8.56 -2.82 -23.90
C ALA A 291 9.21 -2.35 -25.20
N GLN A 292 8.72 -1.25 -25.78
CA GLN A 292 9.24 -0.71 -27.02
C GLN A 292 10.66 -0.13 -26.85
N TYR A 293 10.93 0.56 -25.73
CA TYR A 293 12.28 1.02 -25.39
C TYR A 293 13.30 -0.13 -25.39
N GLN A 294 12.95 -1.25 -24.73
CA GLN A 294 13.85 -2.41 -24.68
C GLN A 294 14.06 -3.07 -26.04
N ARG A 295 13.06 -3.02 -26.91
CA ARG A 295 13.17 -3.54 -28.29
C ARG A 295 14.04 -2.65 -29.18
N ASP A 296 13.85 -1.34 -29.08
CA ASP A 296 14.38 -0.37 -30.07
C ASP A 296 15.74 0.23 -29.67
N VAL A 297 16.15 0.13 -28.39
CA VAL A 297 17.41 0.69 -27.88
C VAL A 297 18.43 -0.39 -27.51
N PRO A 298 19.27 -0.83 -28.46
CA PRO A 298 20.25 -1.90 -28.28
C PRO A 298 21.59 -1.40 -27.69
N ASP A 299 21.60 -0.77 -26.51
CA ASP A 299 22.87 -0.47 -25.82
C ASP A 299 23.27 -1.64 -24.91
N HIS A 300 23.77 -2.72 -25.52
CA HIS A 300 23.89 -4.02 -24.85
C HIS A 300 25.30 -4.63 -24.81
N GLU A 301 26.35 -3.97 -25.31
CA GLU A 301 27.71 -4.54 -25.24
C GLU A 301 28.69 -3.80 -24.30
N ASP A 302 28.38 -2.58 -23.86
CA ASP A 302 29.33 -1.73 -23.13
C ASP A 302 29.11 -1.65 -21.59
N LEU A 303 28.17 -2.43 -21.02
CA LEU A 303 27.87 -2.39 -19.59
C LEU A 303 28.98 -3.03 -18.75
N ASN A 304 29.73 -2.18 -18.05
CA ASN A 304 30.79 -2.52 -17.10
C ASN A 304 30.83 -1.47 -15.98
N LEU A 305 30.01 -1.68 -14.95
CA LEU A 305 29.92 -0.82 -13.77
C LEU A 305 30.53 -1.51 -12.54
N ASP A 306 31.43 -0.81 -11.87
CA ASP A 306 31.93 -1.14 -10.53
C ASP A 306 31.27 -0.22 -9.52
N VAL A 307 30.44 -0.78 -8.64
CA VAL A 307 29.69 -0.07 -7.61
C VAL A 307 30.25 -0.41 -6.25
N SER A 308 30.55 0.61 -5.43
CA SER A 308 31.10 0.48 -4.08
C SER A 308 30.22 1.21 -3.08
N ILE A 309 29.69 0.49 -2.09
CA ILE A 309 28.82 0.99 -1.03
C ILE A 309 29.61 1.05 0.27
N ASN A 310 29.69 2.23 0.87
CA ASN A 310 30.43 2.46 2.10
C ASN A 310 29.48 2.87 3.23
N LEU A 311 29.23 1.94 4.15
CA LEU A 311 28.38 2.13 5.33
C LEU A 311 29.24 2.41 6.57
N PRO A 312 28.93 3.44 7.38
CA PRO A 312 29.66 3.72 8.62
C PRO A 312 29.68 2.56 9.63
N SER A 313 28.61 1.76 9.67
CA SER A 313 28.53 0.58 10.55
C SER A 313 29.41 -0.59 10.11
N ARG A 314 29.98 -0.59 8.90
CA ARG A 314 30.83 -1.66 8.37
C ARG A 314 32.30 -1.20 8.27
N SER A 315 33.22 -2.11 8.56
CA SER A 315 34.66 -1.83 8.53
C SER A 315 35.25 -1.72 7.11
N SER A 316 34.55 -2.23 6.10
CA SER A 316 35.02 -2.25 4.70
C SER A 316 33.87 -1.96 3.73
N PRO A 317 34.14 -1.26 2.61
CA PRO A 317 33.15 -1.02 1.58
C PRO A 317 32.74 -2.33 0.90
N VAL A 318 31.48 -2.42 0.51
CA VAL A 318 30.93 -3.53 -0.26
C VAL A 318 31.00 -3.19 -1.73
N THR A 319 31.69 -4.02 -2.51
CA THR A 319 31.88 -3.78 -3.95
C THR A 319 31.13 -4.81 -4.79
N HIS A 320 30.37 -4.33 -5.77
CA HIS A 320 29.65 -5.13 -6.76
C HIS A 320 30.13 -4.75 -8.15
N ARG A 321 30.40 -5.76 -8.99
CA ARG A 321 30.70 -5.57 -10.40
C ARG A 321 29.50 -6.02 -11.24
N ILE A 322 29.03 -5.13 -12.09
CA ILE A 322 27.85 -5.31 -12.94
C ILE A 322 28.34 -5.28 -14.39
N LEU A 323 28.46 -6.47 -14.95
CA LEU A 323 28.72 -6.70 -16.36
C LEU A 323 27.43 -7.03 -17.10
N TRP A 324 27.40 -6.89 -18.43
CA TRP A 324 26.29 -7.28 -19.29
C TRP A 324 25.66 -8.63 -18.91
N GLU A 325 26.51 -9.66 -18.78
CA GLU A 325 26.14 -11.05 -18.45
C GLU A 325 25.42 -11.18 -17.10
N SER A 326 25.68 -10.25 -16.18
CA SER A 326 25.25 -10.31 -14.78
C SER A 326 24.22 -9.24 -14.39
N ALA A 327 23.77 -8.46 -15.38
CA ALA A 327 22.94 -7.29 -15.18
C ALA A 327 21.46 -7.61 -14.88
N SER A 328 21.02 -8.88 -15.05
CA SER A 328 19.72 -9.40 -14.59
C SER A 328 19.64 -9.52 -13.09
N LEU A 329 20.80 -9.69 -12.47
CA LEU A 329 20.87 -10.17 -11.12
C LEU A 329 20.83 -8.95 -10.21
N LEU A 330 19.70 -8.77 -9.53
CA LEU A 330 19.55 -7.73 -8.52
C LEU A 330 20.61 -7.93 -7.44
N ARG A 331 21.37 -6.88 -7.13
CA ARG A 331 22.31 -6.83 -6.01
C ARG A 331 21.64 -6.10 -4.85
N SER A 332 21.51 -6.77 -3.71
CA SER A 332 20.91 -6.18 -2.52
C SER A 332 21.84 -6.29 -1.31
N GLU A 333 21.89 -5.22 -0.52
CA GLU A 333 22.61 -5.16 0.75
C GLU A 333 21.65 -4.72 1.85
N THR A 334 21.78 -5.29 3.04
CA THR A 334 20.93 -4.96 4.18
C THR A 334 21.75 -4.45 5.37
N THR A 335 21.20 -3.47 6.09
CA THR A 335 21.73 -2.98 7.36
C THR A 335 20.57 -2.84 8.35
N LYS A 336 20.87 -3.03 9.64
CA LYS A 336 19.90 -2.82 10.72
C LYS A 336 19.89 -1.38 11.25
N GLN A 337 20.90 -0.59 10.90
CA GLN A 337 21.02 0.80 11.32
C GLN A 337 20.47 1.72 10.23
N ASN A 338 19.68 2.71 10.64
CA ASN A 338 19.20 3.76 9.75
C ASN A 338 20.23 4.90 9.76
N GLU A 339 21.28 4.74 8.94
CA GLU A 339 22.41 5.65 8.85
C GLU A 339 22.64 6.11 7.41
N ASP A 340 23.22 7.30 7.26
CA ASP A 340 23.63 7.80 5.96
C ASP A 340 24.85 7.01 5.45
N PHE A 341 24.88 6.71 4.16
CA PHE A 341 25.98 5.98 3.53
C PHE A 341 26.40 6.64 2.22
N THR A 342 27.57 6.27 1.70
CA THR A 342 28.09 6.78 0.43
C THR A 342 28.19 5.67 -0.61
N LEU A 343 27.78 5.96 -1.85
CA LEU A 343 27.91 5.04 -2.97
C LEU A 343 28.82 5.66 -4.04
N THR A 344 29.77 4.88 -4.53
CA THR A 344 30.65 5.25 -5.64
C THR A 344 30.45 4.28 -6.79
N ALA A 345 30.05 4.77 -7.96
CA ALA A 345 29.95 3.97 -9.18
C ALA A 345 31.02 4.43 -10.19
N LYS A 346 31.72 3.48 -10.83
CA LYS A 346 32.75 3.73 -11.85
C LYS A 346 32.54 2.81 -13.05
N GLY A 347 32.91 3.27 -14.24
CA GLY A 347 32.85 2.46 -15.47
C GLY A 347 31.79 2.96 -16.45
N LYS A 348 31.44 2.11 -17.41
CA LYS A 348 30.47 2.41 -18.48
C LYS A 348 29.15 1.70 -18.19
N GLY A 349 28.05 2.41 -18.36
CA GLY A 349 26.70 1.89 -18.20
C GLY A 349 25.84 2.74 -17.26
N GLN A 350 24.59 2.33 -17.13
CA GLN A 350 23.60 2.98 -16.28
C GLN A 350 22.92 1.93 -15.40
N GLY A 351 22.52 2.32 -14.19
CA GLY A 351 21.75 1.49 -13.27
C GLY A 351 21.01 2.35 -12.26
N THR A 352 20.11 1.72 -11.52
CA THR A 352 19.24 2.37 -10.53
C THR A 352 19.60 1.89 -9.13
N LEU A 353 19.75 2.82 -8.19
CA LEU A 353 19.86 2.52 -6.76
C LEU A 353 18.52 2.79 -6.08
N SER A 354 17.99 1.82 -5.35
CA SER A 354 16.83 2.03 -4.48
C SER A 354 17.20 1.75 -3.03
N VAL A 355 16.94 2.72 -2.15
CA VAL A 355 17.15 2.58 -0.70
C VAL A 355 15.78 2.52 -0.04
N VAL A 356 15.49 1.39 0.60
CA VAL A 356 14.21 1.17 1.27
C VAL A 356 14.46 0.89 2.75
N THR A 357 14.07 1.83 3.60
CA THR A 357 14.08 1.65 5.05
C THR A 357 12.75 1.05 5.48
N SER A 358 12.77 -0.21 5.91
CA SER A 358 11.61 -0.83 6.57
C SER A 358 11.69 -0.60 8.08
N TYR A 359 10.65 -0.02 8.65
CA TYR A 359 10.55 0.24 10.08
C TYR A 359 9.10 0.13 10.56
N HIS A 360 8.93 -0.10 11.86
CA HIS A 360 7.62 -0.07 12.49
C HIS A 360 7.22 1.37 12.78
N ALA A 361 6.41 1.96 11.89
CA ALA A 361 5.87 3.30 12.08
C ALA A 361 4.72 3.28 13.10
N LYS A 362 4.64 4.33 13.95
CA LYS A 362 3.45 4.58 14.75
C LYS A 362 2.33 5.08 13.83
N VAL A 363 1.13 4.52 13.96
CA VAL A 363 -0.06 5.01 13.24
C VAL A 363 -0.42 6.39 13.78
N LYS A 364 -0.30 7.44 12.95
CA LYS A 364 -0.72 8.80 13.32
C LYS A 364 -2.25 8.84 13.50
N GLY A 365 -2.72 9.11 14.72
CA GLY A 365 -4.10 9.52 15.03
C GLY A 365 -5.24 8.56 14.65
N LYS A 366 -6.45 9.13 14.47
CA LYS A 366 -7.57 8.45 13.79
C LYS A 366 -7.13 8.23 12.34
N THR A 367 -7.10 6.98 11.89
CA THR A 367 -6.81 6.65 10.50
C THR A 367 -7.66 7.54 9.59
N THR A 368 -7.03 8.35 8.73
CA THR A 368 -7.74 9.18 7.75
C THR A 368 -8.31 8.26 6.70
N CYS A 369 -9.55 7.84 6.91
CA CYS A 369 -10.33 7.13 5.92
C CYS A 369 -10.79 8.16 4.89
N ASN A 370 -10.07 8.22 3.79
CA ASN A 370 -10.37 9.12 2.69
C ASN A 370 -11.15 8.33 1.65
N LYS A 371 -12.33 8.83 1.26
CA LYS A 371 -13.21 8.25 0.22
C LYS A 371 -13.77 6.85 0.50
N PHE A 372 -13.45 6.20 1.62
CA PHE A 372 -14.07 4.94 2.05
C PHE A 372 -14.60 5.03 3.48
N SER A 373 -15.81 4.49 3.70
CA SER A 373 -16.30 4.06 5.01
C SER A 373 -15.95 2.59 5.18
N LEU A 374 -15.35 2.22 6.32
CA LEU A 374 -14.99 0.85 6.65
C LEU A 374 -15.41 0.53 8.08
N SER A 375 -16.20 -0.53 8.24
CA SER A 375 -16.54 -1.12 9.53
C SER A 375 -16.07 -2.58 9.58
N VAL A 376 -15.48 -2.96 10.71
CA VAL A 376 -14.94 -4.30 10.93
C VAL A 376 -15.47 -4.78 12.27
N THR A 377 -16.09 -5.94 12.28
CA THR A 377 -16.67 -6.54 13.48
C THR A 377 -16.22 -7.99 13.59
N LEU A 378 -15.83 -8.39 14.80
CA LEU A 378 -15.42 -9.74 15.12
C LEU A 378 -16.34 -10.27 16.22
N ARG A 379 -16.91 -11.46 16.03
CA ARG A 379 -17.79 -12.09 17.01
C ARG A 379 -17.48 -13.58 17.15
N PRO A 380 -17.65 -14.21 18.31
CA PRO A 380 -17.53 -15.66 18.45
C PRO A 380 -18.51 -16.39 17.52
N ALA A 381 -18.04 -17.43 16.84
CA ALA A 381 -18.91 -18.30 16.03
C ALA A 381 -19.54 -19.39 16.92
N PRO A 382 -20.70 -19.96 16.54
CA PRO A 382 -21.29 -21.08 17.27
C PRO A 382 -20.34 -22.30 17.32
N GLU A 383 -20.24 -22.97 18.47
CA GLU A 383 -19.30 -24.09 18.72
C GLU A 383 -19.39 -25.23 17.68
N ALA A 384 -20.56 -25.47 17.11
CA ALA A 384 -20.80 -26.50 16.09
C ALA A 384 -20.02 -26.30 14.77
N THR A 385 -19.37 -25.14 14.56
CA THR A 385 -18.66 -24.79 13.33
C THR A 385 -17.12 -24.83 13.47
N LYS A 386 -16.63 -25.44 14.54
CA LYS A 386 -15.21 -25.47 14.90
C LYS A 386 -14.50 -26.72 14.32
N PRO A 387 -13.39 -26.55 13.56
CA PRO A 387 -12.52 -27.66 13.17
C PRO A 387 -11.91 -28.38 14.39
N GLN A 388 -11.63 -29.68 14.28
CA GLN A 388 -11.07 -30.47 15.39
C GLN A 388 -9.73 -29.93 15.92
N ASP A 389 -8.89 -29.39 15.02
CA ASP A 389 -7.55 -28.89 15.36
C ASP A 389 -7.53 -27.42 15.82
N ALA A 390 -8.68 -26.73 15.76
CA ALA A 390 -8.78 -25.35 16.23
C ALA A 390 -9.06 -25.31 17.73
N ASN A 391 -8.69 -24.22 18.42
CA ASN A 391 -9.04 -23.95 19.81
C ASN A 391 -10.34 -23.15 19.91
N SER A 392 -10.55 -22.19 19.02
CA SER A 392 -11.76 -21.37 18.95
C SER A 392 -12.05 -20.94 17.49
N THR A 393 -13.29 -20.54 17.23
CA THR A 393 -13.71 -20.00 15.93
C THR A 393 -14.43 -18.68 16.13
N MET A 394 -14.10 -17.69 15.30
CA MET A 394 -14.76 -16.39 15.28
C MET A 394 -15.26 -16.08 13.87
N LEU A 395 -16.30 -15.26 13.77
CA LEU A 395 -16.84 -14.73 12.53
C LEU A 395 -16.34 -13.30 12.35
N LEU A 396 -15.52 -13.08 11.31
CA LEU A 396 -15.04 -11.76 10.91
C LEU A 396 -15.99 -11.21 9.84
N ARG A 397 -16.62 -10.07 10.12
CA ARG A 397 -17.49 -9.35 9.19
C ARG A 397 -16.91 -7.98 8.87
N ILE A 398 -16.71 -7.72 7.58
CA ILE A 398 -16.12 -6.49 7.04
C ILE A 398 -17.17 -5.86 6.15
N CYS A 399 -17.51 -4.59 6.38
CA CYS A 399 -18.38 -3.82 5.50
C CYS A 399 -17.67 -2.56 5.02
N ALA A 400 -17.75 -2.29 3.73
CA ALA A 400 -17.17 -1.12 3.11
C ALA A 400 -18.22 -0.39 2.26
N ARG A 401 -18.11 0.94 2.21
CA ARG A 401 -18.89 1.79 1.31
C ARG A 401 -18.00 2.88 0.76
N TYR A 402 -18.12 3.14 -0.52
CA TYR A 402 -17.38 4.22 -1.16
C TYR A 402 -18.08 5.57 -0.91
N LEU A 403 -17.31 6.64 -0.75
CA LEU A 403 -17.78 7.99 -0.42
C LEU A 403 -17.57 8.96 -1.60
N GLY A 404 -17.38 8.44 -2.81
CA GLY A 404 -17.43 9.22 -4.04
C GLY A 404 -18.86 9.34 -4.59
N GLU A 405 -18.96 9.99 -5.75
CA GLU A 405 -20.25 10.23 -6.45
C GLU A 405 -20.77 9.01 -7.21
N GLU A 406 -19.91 8.03 -7.49
CA GLU A 406 -20.21 6.82 -8.24
C GLU A 406 -19.55 5.63 -7.55
N ASP A 407 -20.03 4.40 -7.80
CA ASP A 407 -19.44 3.18 -7.25
C ASP A 407 -17.94 3.09 -7.54
N ALA A 408 -17.16 2.68 -6.53
CA ALA A 408 -15.75 2.37 -6.77
C ALA A 408 -15.65 1.14 -7.66
N ILE A 409 -14.72 1.19 -8.61
CA ILE A 409 -14.36 0.04 -9.45
C ILE A 409 -13.54 -0.98 -8.65
N MET A 410 -12.66 -1.74 -9.31
CA MET A 410 -11.87 -2.78 -8.67
C MET A 410 -11.17 -2.24 -7.41
N SER A 411 -11.46 -2.86 -6.28
CA SER A 411 -10.97 -2.47 -4.96
C SER A 411 -10.36 -3.69 -4.27
N ILE A 412 -9.35 -3.46 -3.44
CA ILE A 412 -8.67 -4.53 -2.71
C ILE A 412 -8.96 -4.39 -1.22
N LEU A 413 -9.28 -5.52 -0.60
CA LEU A 413 -9.25 -5.71 0.84
C LEU A 413 -7.98 -6.49 1.21
N ASP A 414 -7.07 -5.81 1.88
CA ASP A 414 -5.84 -6.38 2.44
C ASP A 414 -6.06 -6.63 3.94
N ILE A 415 -6.15 -7.90 4.30
CA ILE A 415 -6.55 -8.35 5.63
C ILE A 415 -5.39 -9.09 6.29
N SER A 416 -4.82 -8.52 7.35
CA SER A 416 -3.85 -9.22 8.18
C SER A 416 -4.54 -9.96 9.31
N MET A 417 -4.29 -11.27 9.40
CA MET A 417 -4.83 -12.10 10.48
C MET A 417 -4.18 -11.76 11.82
N MET A 418 -4.95 -12.01 12.89
CA MET A 418 -4.43 -12.01 14.26
C MET A 418 -3.42 -13.16 14.45
N THR A 419 -2.46 -12.99 15.35
CA THR A 419 -1.48 -14.05 15.65
C THR A 419 -2.16 -15.33 16.11
N GLY A 420 -1.85 -16.45 15.47
CA GLY A 420 -2.43 -17.76 15.76
C GLY A 420 -3.76 -18.04 15.06
N PHE A 421 -4.27 -17.11 14.24
CA PHE A 421 -5.51 -17.28 13.47
C PHE A 421 -5.24 -17.54 11.98
N ALA A 422 -6.13 -18.31 11.36
CA ALA A 422 -6.19 -18.49 9.91
C ALA A 422 -7.64 -18.46 9.41
N PRO A 423 -7.90 -17.95 8.19
CA PRO A 423 -9.25 -17.88 7.63
C PRO A 423 -9.75 -19.25 7.16
N ASP A 424 -11.06 -19.47 7.23
CA ASP A 424 -11.72 -20.65 6.68
C ASP A 424 -11.69 -20.59 5.14
N THR A 425 -10.94 -21.52 4.54
CA THR A 425 -10.78 -21.56 3.07
C THR A 425 -12.05 -21.98 2.33
N ASN A 426 -12.99 -22.69 2.98
CA ASN A 426 -14.25 -23.09 2.36
C ASN A 426 -15.21 -21.91 2.26
N ASP A 427 -15.28 -21.06 3.28
CA ASP A 427 -16.05 -19.81 3.24
C ASP A 427 -15.54 -18.90 2.11
N LEU A 428 -14.22 -18.73 2.00
CA LEU A 428 -13.61 -17.92 0.93
C LEU A 428 -13.89 -18.49 -0.46
N LYS A 429 -13.83 -19.82 -0.63
CA LYS A 429 -14.22 -20.48 -1.87
C LYS A 429 -15.69 -20.23 -2.21
N GLN A 430 -16.60 -20.34 -1.23
CA GLN A 430 -18.03 -20.05 -1.42
C GLN A 430 -18.27 -18.59 -1.84
N LEU A 431 -17.57 -17.64 -1.22
CA LEU A 431 -17.65 -16.22 -1.59
C LEU A 431 -17.13 -15.94 -3.02
N THR A 432 -16.27 -16.81 -3.54
CA THR A 432 -15.71 -16.73 -4.91
C THR A 432 -16.58 -17.45 -5.93
N SER A 433 -17.12 -18.62 -5.59
CA SER A 433 -17.85 -19.51 -6.52
C SER A 433 -19.37 -19.40 -6.45
N GLY A 434 -19.93 -18.67 -5.47
CA GLY A 434 -21.36 -18.46 -5.31
C GLY A 434 -22.00 -17.74 -6.49
N THR A 435 -23.31 -17.90 -6.68
CA THR A 435 -24.09 -17.28 -7.77
C THR A 435 -24.03 -15.76 -7.77
N ASP A 436 -23.88 -15.15 -6.59
CA ASP A 436 -23.85 -13.69 -6.41
C ASP A 436 -22.43 -13.09 -6.47
N ARG A 437 -21.38 -13.92 -6.59
CA ARG A 437 -19.93 -13.55 -6.67
C ARG A 437 -19.56 -12.23 -5.99
N TYR A 438 -19.52 -12.23 -4.66
CA TYR A 438 -19.07 -11.06 -3.88
C TYR A 438 -17.56 -10.81 -3.99
N ILE A 439 -16.76 -11.86 -4.25
CA ILE A 439 -15.30 -11.78 -4.36
C ILE A 439 -14.85 -12.30 -5.72
N SER A 440 -13.95 -11.57 -6.38
CA SER A 440 -13.39 -11.94 -7.69
C SER A 440 -12.31 -13.01 -7.56
N LYS A 441 -11.43 -12.85 -6.58
CA LYS A 441 -10.29 -13.72 -6.26
C LYS A 441 -9.88 -13.47 -4.82
N PHE A 442 -9.29 -14.48 -4.19
CA PHE A 442 -8.53 -14.28 -2.96
C PHE A 442 -7.14 -14.90 -3.09
N GLU A 443 -6.17 -14.31 -2.41
CA GLU A 443 -4.80 -14.81 -2.29
C GLU A 443 -4.46 -14.91 -0.81
N LEU A 444 -3.92 -16.07 -0.41
CA LEU A 444 -3.33 -16.27 0.90
C LEU A 444 -1.83 -16.18 0.72
N ASP A 445 -1.20 -15.16 1.29
CA ASP A 445 0.23 -15.02 1.20
C ASP A 445 0.89 -15.94 2.24
N ASN A 446 0.99 -17.23 1.90
CA ASN A 446 1.70 -18.25 2.68
C ASN A 446 3.23 -18.13 2.51
N ARG A 447 3.75 -16.93 2.27
CA ARG A 447 5.20 -16.72 2.27
C ARG A 447 5.66 -16.86 3.70
N ALA A 448 6.55 -17.83 3.94
CA ALA A 448 7.22 -18.08 5.22
C ALA A 448 7.99 -16.87 5.81
N PHE A 449 7.87 -15.68 5.21
CA PHE A 449 8.57 -14.45 5.53
C PHE A 449 7.66 -13.22 5.70
N THR A 450 6.33 -13.32 5.54
CA THR A 450 5.41 -12.29 6.05
C THR A 450 5.14 -12.59 7.52
N ASN A 451 5.51 -11.68 8.42
CA ASN A 451 5.31 -11.82 9.87
C ASN A 451 3.82 -11.88 10.30
N LYS A 452 2.89 -11.88 9.34
CA LYS A 452 1.44 -12.03 9.52
C LYS A 452 0.88 -12.84 8.35
N ASN A 453 0.00 -13.80 8.66
CA ASN A 453 -0.80 -14.51 7.67
C ASN A 453 -1.76 -13.49 7.03
N THR A 454 -1.48 -13.06 5.79
CA THR A 454 -2.26 -12.04 5.08
C THR A 454 -3.18 -12.67 4.05
N LEU A 455 -4.41 -12.17 4.02
CA LEU A 455 -5.45 -12.54 3.06
C LEU A 455 -5.76 -11.30 2.22
N ILE A 456 -5.53 -11.41 0.91
CA ILE A 456 -5.87 -10.37 -0.06
C ILE A 456 -7.16 -10.81 -0.77
N ILE A 457 -8.17 -9.95 -0.75
CA ILE A 457 -9.46 -10.16 -1.41
C ILE A 457 -9.64 -9.08 -2.48
N TYR A 458 -9.95 -9.51 -3.70
CA TYR A 458 -10.23 -8.62 -4.83
C TYR A 458 -11.75 -8.48 -4.97
N LEU A 459 -12.24 -7.24 -4.89
CA LEU A 459 -13.63 -6.87 -5.11
C LEU A 459 -13.80 -6.24 -6.49
N ASN A 460 -14.88 -6.59 -7.18
CA ASN A 460 -15.17 -6.05 -8.50
C ASN A 460 -15.52 -4.56 -8.45
N THR A 461 -16.37 -4.21 -7.49
CA THR A 461 -16.89 -2.87 -7.23
C THR A 461 -17.18 -2.73 -5.73
N ILE A 462 -17.23 -1.50 -5.22
CA ILE A 462 -17.79 -1.18 -3.91
C ILE A 462 -18.83 -0.08 -4.09
N SER A 463 -20.05 -0.34 -3.62
CA SER A 463 -21.17 0.59 -3.75
C SER A 463 -20.89 1.91 -3.05
N HIS A 464 -21.29 3.02 -3.67
CA HIS A 464 -21.30 4.34 -3.02
C HIS A 464 -22.58 4.58 -2.18
N ASP A 465 -23.67 3.93 -2.57
CA ASP A 465 -25.00 4.05 -1.95
C ASP A 465 -25.17 3.14 -0.72
N GLN A 466 -24.79 1.86 -0.82
CA GLN A 466 -25.02 0.85 0.21
C GLN A 466 -23.71 0.31 0.80
N GLU A 467 -23.77 -0.25 2.00
CA GLU A 467 -22.62 -0.94 2.58
C GLU A 467 -22.51 -2.37 2.04
N ASP A 468 -21.40 -2.65 1.35
CA ASP A 468 -21.06 -3.98 0.88
C ASP A 468 -20.34 -4.76 1.97
N CYS A 469 -20.97 -5.85 2.43
CA CYS A 469 -20.47 -6.65 3.55
C CYS A 469 -20.03 -8.04 3.10
N ILE A 470 -18.86 -8.46 3.56
CA ILE A 470 -18.38 -9.84 3.48
C ILE A 470 -18.17 -10.40 4.89
N ALA A 471 -18.43 -11.69 5.07
CA ALA A 471 -18.17 -12.37 6.33
C ALA A 471 -17.63 -13.78 6.10
N PHE A 472 -16.63 -14.17 6.88
CA PHE A 472 -16.04 -15.50 6.85
C PHE A 472 -15.50 -15.88 8.22
N LYS A 473 -15.39 -17.18 8.48
CA LYS A 473 -14.85 -17.69 9.74
C LYS A 473 -13.33 -17.55 9.78
N VAL A 474 -12.81 -17.30 10.98
CA VAL A 474 -11.38 -17.35 11.30
C VAL A 474 -11.19 -18.30 12.49
N HIS A 475 -10.22 -19.21 12.38
CA HIS A 475 -9.95 -20.25 13.36
C HIS A 475 -8.66 -19.96 14.09
N GLN A 476 -8.69 -20.08 15.42
CA GLN A 476 -7.50 -20.00 16.26
C GLN A 476 -6.87 -21.39 16.38
N TYR A 477 -5.63 -21.55 15.93
CA TYR A 477 -4.88 -22.82 16.08
C TYR A 477 -3.87 -22.76 17.23
N PHE A 478 -3.42 -21.56 17.59
CA PHE A 478 -2.44 -21.36 18.65
C PHE A 478 -2.99 -20.43 19.74
N ASN A 479 -2.85 -20.84 20.99
CA ASN A 479 -3.09 -19.97 22.14
C ASN A 479 -1.86 -19.10 22.36
N VAL A 480 -2.00 -17.80 22.17
CA VAL A 480 -0.95 -16.80 22.33
C VAL A 480 -1.39 -15.84 23.43
N GLY A 481 -0.51 -15.55 24.40
CA GLY A 481 -0.86 -14.72 25.56
C GLY A 481 -1.21 -13.27 25.20
N LEU A 482 -0.42 -12.63 24.33
CA LEU A 482 -0.67 -11.27 23.83
C LEU A 482 -0.95 -11.33 22.33
N ILE A 483 -2.23 -11.50 21.97
CA ILE A 483 -2.66 -11.58 20.58
C ILE A 483 -2.44 -10.22 19.91
N GLN A 484 -1.68 -10.19 18.81
CA GLN A 484 -1.55 -8.99 18.00
C GLN A 484 -2.84 -8.74 17.22
N PRO A 485 -3.33 -7.50 17.16
CA PRO A 485 -4.55 -7.19 16.44
C PRO A 485 -4.38 -7.40 14.94
N GLY A 486 -5.47 -7.84 14.31
CA GLY A 486 -5.58 -7.92 12.87
C GLY A 486 -5.87 -6.54 12.27
N THR A 487 -5.63 -6.40 10.97
CA THR A 487 -5.90 -5.17 10.23
C THR A 487 -6.72 -5.46 9.00
N VAL A 488 -7.65 -4.57 8.67
CA VAL A 488 -8.33 -4.55 7.37
C VAL A 488 -8.01 -3.21 6.72
N LYS A 489 -7.42 -3.27 5.53
CA LYS A 489 -7.17 -2.10 4.70
C LYS A 489 -7.98 -2.24 3.41
N VAL A 490 -8.83 -1.25 3.12
CA VAL A 490 -9.52 -1.13 1.83
C VAL A 490 -8.86 -0.03 1.02
N TYR A 491 -8.70 -0.26 -0.27
CA TYR A 491 -8.23 0.77 -1.21
C TYR A 491 -8.72 0.52 -2.63
N SER A 492 -8.91 1.60 -3.38
CA SER A 492 -9.14 1.52 -4.81
C SER A 492 -7.89 1.00 -5.51
N TYR A 493 -8.04 0.00 -6.38
CA TYR A 493 -6.91 -0.56 -7.14
C TYR A 493 -6.23 0.51 -7.99
N TYR A 494 -6.99 1.49 -8.48
CA TYR A 494 -6.52 2.55 -9.37
C TYR A 494 -6.34 3.91 -8.69
N ASN A 495 -6.52 4.00 -7.37
CA ASN A 495 -6.19 5.21 -6.63
C ASN A 495 -5.90 4.87 -5.17
N LEU A 496 -4.62 4.65 -4.85
CA LEU A 496 -4.22 4.18 -3.52
C LEU A 496 -4.27 5.27 -2.45
N ASP A 497 -4.44 6.54 -2.84
CA ASP A 497 -4.72 7.64 -1.93
C ASP A 497 -6.14 7.55 -1.35
N GLU A 498 -7.04 6.84 -2.05
CA GLU A 498 -8.37 6.47 -1.58
C GLU A 498 -8.27 5.17 -0.79
N THR A 499 -7.93 5.30 0.50
CA THR A 499 -7.76 4.16 1.39
C THR A 499 -8.35 4.41 2.77
N CYS A 500 -8.73 3.33 3.43
CA CYS A 500 -9.13 3.32 4.83
C CYS A 500 -8.57 2.06 5.51
N THR A 501 -8.06 2.21 6.74
CA THR A 501 -7.53 1.10 7.54
C THR A 501 -8.20 1.04 8.90
N LYS A 502 -8.68 -0.14 9.29
CA LYS A 502 -9.26 -0.44 10.59
C LYS A 502 -8.53 -1.62 11.24
N PHE A 503 -8.47 -1.62 12.56
CA PHE A 503 -7.92 -2.71 13.35
C PHE A 503 -9.06 -3.50 13.98
N TYR A 504 -8.82 -4.77 14.28
CA TYR A 504 -9.79 -5.61 14.98
C TYR A 504 -9.09 -6.54 15.99
N HIS A 505 -9.75 -6.76 17.13
CA HIS A 505 -9.29 -7.60 18.22
C HIS A 505 -10.49 -8.24 18.94
N PRO A 506 -10.38 -9.42 19.56
CA PRO A 506 -11.52 -10.08 20.20
C PRO A 506 -12.10 -9.31 21.39
N GLU A 507 -11.24 -8.67 22.18
CA GLU A 507 -11.62 -7.99 23.43
C GLU A 507 -11.69 -6.46 23.32
N LYS A 508 -11.10 -5.87 22.27
CA LYS A 508 -10.94 -4.41 22.15
C LYS A 508 -11.73 -3.90 20.96
N GLU A 509 -12.67 -2.98 21.21
CA GLU A 509 -13.59 -2.47 20.18
C GLU A 509 -12.87 -1.76 19.02
N ASP A 510 -11.82 -0.99 19.29
CA ASP A 510 -11.03 -0.31 18.26
C ASP A 510 -9.91 -1.18 17.66
N GLY A 511 -9.72 -2.38 18.23
CA GLY A 511 -8.67 -3.32 17.86
C GLY A 511 -7.25 -2.81 18.10
N ARG A 512 -7.04 -1.72 18.84
CA ARG A 512 -5.70 -1.14 19.04
C ARG A 512 -5.06 -1.69 20.31
N LEU A 513 -3.73 -1.65 20.36
CA LEU A 513 -3.02 -1.94 21.61
C LEU A 513 -3.29 -0.83 22.63
N SER A 514 -3.54 -1.22 23.88
CA SER A 514 -3.63 -0.35 25.03
C SER A 514 -2.32 0.41 25.17
N LYS A 515 -2.43 1.73 25.29
CA LYS A 515 -1.28 2.63 25.30
C LYS A 515 -1.50 3.75 26.29
N ILE A 516 -0.44 4.18 26.94
CA ILE A 516 -0.41 5.43 27.72
C ILE A 516 0.30 6.44 26.83
N CYS A 517 -0.34 7.58 26.54
CA CYS A 517 0.23 8.63 25.70
C CYS A 517 0.34 9.93 26.49
N HIS A 518 1.51 10.56 26.43
CA HIS A 518 1.69 11.94 26.86
C HIS A 518 2.21 12.76 25.68
N ASN A 519 1.44 13.75 25.23
CA ASN A 519 1.67 14.46 23.98
C ASN A 519 1.82 13.47 22.79
N GLU A 520 2.92 13.53 22.03
CA GLU A 520 3.18 12.61 20.90
C GLU A 520 3.89 11.32 21.31
N ILE A 521 4.27 11.18 22.59
CA ILE A 521 5.02 10.02 23.09
C ILE A 521 4.06 9.04 23.73
N CYS A 522 3.86 7.89 23.08
CA CYS A 522 3.08 6.77 23.61
C CYS A 522 3.98 5.59 23.98
N ARG A 523 3.66 4.93 25.10
CA ARG A 523 4.20 3.63 25.54
C ARG A 523 3.11 2.56 25.49
N CYS A 524 3.51 1.34 25.14
CA CYS A 524 2.64 0.17 25.16
C CYS A 524 2.26 -0.16 26.62
N ALA A 525 0.97 -0.34 26.88
CA ALA A 525 0.41 -0.67 28.18
C ALA A 525 -0.33 -2.01 28.13
N GLU A 526 0.15 -2.97 27.33
CA GLU A 526 -0.37 -4.35 27.29
C GLU A 526 0.10 -5.20 28.46
N GLU A 527 1.20 -4.79 29.09
CA GLU A 527 1.83 -5.54 30.18
C GLU A 527 0.97 -5.55 31.46
N ASN A 528 1.42 -6.32 32.44
CA ASN A 528 0.81 -6.35 33.77
C ASN A 528 0.83 -4.96 34.41
N CYS A 529 -0.15 -4.71 35.28
CA CYS A 529 -0.37 -3.39 35.87
C CYS A 529 0.71 -2.99 36.88
N PHE A 530 1.18 -3.93 37.67
CA PHE A 530 2.24 -3.79 38.67
C PHE A 530 2.74 -5.19 39.06
N MET A 531 3.83 -5.26 39.84
CA MET A 531 4.33 -6.53 40.37
C MET A 531 3.32 -7.10 41.37
N HIS A 532 2.58 -8.15 40.96
CA HIS A 532 1.69 -8.88 41.84
C HIS A 532 2.49 -9.71 42.84
N HIS A 533 2.24 -9.49 44.12
CA HIS A 533 2.73 -10.31 45.23
C HIS A 533 1.52 -10.89 45.97
N SER A 534 1.58 -12.18 46.33
CA SER A 534 0.65 -12.75 47.29
C SER A 534 1.00 -12.19 48.67
N GLU A 535 0.06 -11.46 49.29
CA GLU A 535 0.22 -10.74 50.56
C GLU A 535 0.79 -11.61 51.70
N ASP A 536 0.62 -12.94 51.63
CA ASP A 536 1.06 -13.88 52.66
C ASP A 536 2.54 -14.34 52.59
N GLN A 537 3.32 -13.97 51.55
CA GLN A 537 4.64 -14.59 51.29
C GLN A 537 5.84 -13.65 51.13
N VAL A 538 5.68 -12.33 51.24
CA VAL A 538 6.81 -11.41 51.01
C VAL A 538 7.62 -11.18 52.29
N THR A 539 8.86 -11.66 52.33
CA THR A 539 9.78 -11.43 53.47
C THR A 539 10.53 -10.09 53.35
N PRO A 540 11.15 -9.57 54.42
CA PRO A 540 12.02 -8.39 54.34
C PRO A 540 13.23 -8.58 53.40
N GLU A 541 13.77 -9.79 53.34
CA GLU A 541 14.91 -10.16 52.49
C GLU A 541 14.49 -10.13 51.01
N ASP A 542 13.33 -10.69 50.67
CA ASP A 542 12.80 -10.64 49.29
C ASP A 542 12.59 -9.19 48.80
N ARG A 543 12.11 -8.30 49.68
CA ARG A 543 11.94 -6.87 49.35
C ARG A 543 13.29 -6.22 49.08
N LEU A 544 14.29 -6.53 49.90
CA LEU A 544 15.65 -6.00 49.74
C LEU A 544 16.25 -6.46 48.41
N ASP A 545 16.20 -7.76 48.13
CA ASP A 545 16.73 -8.34 46.89
C ASP A 545 16.06 -7.71 45.67
N LYS A 546 14.71 -7.63 45.67
CA LYS A 546 13.95 -7.06 44.55
C LYS A 546 14.18 -5.57 44.35
N ALA A 547 14.28 -4.79 45.42
CA ALA A 547 14.56 -3.36 45.32
C ALA A 547 16.04 -3.04 44.96
N CYS A 548 16.90 -4.04 45.07
CA CYS A 548 18.32 -3.97 44.71
C CYS A 548 18.67 -4.62 43.37
N GLU A 549 17.69 -5.16 42.64
CA GLU A 549 17.91 -5.67 41.28
C GLU A 549 18.49 -4.58 40.36
N PRO A 550 19.43 -4.94 39.46
CA PRO A 550 19.98 -4.00 38.50
C PRO A 550 18.88 -3.35 37.65
N GLY A 551 18.81 -2.02 37.72
CA GLY A 551 17.82 -1.22 36.99
C GLY A 551 16.76 -0.56 37.88
N VAL A 552 16.56 -1.02 39.11
CA VAL A 552 15.69 -0.33 40.09
C VAL A 552 16.32 1.01 40.45
N ASP A 553 15.65 2.08 40.08
CA ASP A 553 16.19 3.45 40.13
C ASP A 553 15.84 4.14 41.46
N TYR A 554 14.57 4.07 41.86
CA TYR A 554 14.07 4.80 43.03
C TYR A 554 13.29 3.88 43.97
N VAL A 555 13.33 4.20 45.28
CA VAL A 555 12.49 3.55 46.31
C VAL A 555 11.96 4.64 47.23
N TYR A 556 10.64 4.84 47.25
CA TYR A 556 9.97 5.91 47.98
C TYR A 556 8.86 5.40 48.87
N LYS A 557 8.73 6.06 50.03
CA LYS A 557 7.51 6.04 50.83
C LYS A 557 6.66 7.24 50.43
N THR A 558 5.47 7.00 49.91
CA THR A 558 4.58 8.04 49.37
C THR A 558 3.23 8.04 50.08
N SER A 559 2.49 9.14 49.93
CA SER A 559 1.10 9.26 50.40
C SER A 559 0.24 9.81 49.28
N LEU A 560 -0.89 9.15 49.00
CA LEU A 560 -1.77 9.56 47.91
C LEU A 560 -2.61 10.78 48.33
N LEU A 561 -2.40 11.91 47.67
CA LEU A 561 -3.13 13.15 47.94
C LEU A 561 -4.49 13.17 47.24
N ARG A 562 -4.51 12.91 45.93
CA ARG A 562 -5.73 12.90 45.12
C ARG A 562 -5.56 12.08 43.83
N LYS A 563 -6.67 11.69 43.23
CA LYS A 563 -6.72 11.01 41.92
C LYS A 563 -7.36 11.89 40.86
N GLU A 564 -6.74 11.96 39.70
CA GLU A 564 -7.27 12.60 38.48
C GLU A 564 -7.57 11.47 37.47
N LEU A 565 -8.86 11.12 37.33
CA LEU A 565 -9.30 10.04 36.44
C LEU A 565 -9.47 10.54 35.01
N SER A 566 -9.07 9.72 34.03
CA SER A 566 -9.27 9.99 32.60
C SER A 566 -9.83 8.77 31.87
N ASP A 567 -10.13 8.94 30.60
CA ASP A 567 -10.59 7.88 29.70
C ASP A 567 -9.43 6.96 29.24
N ASP A 568 -8.20 7.50 29.17
CA ASP A 568 -7.01 6.75 28.72
C ASP A 568 -6.15 6.24 29.89
N PHE A 569 -5.83 7.09 30.86
CA PHE A 569 -4.98 6.78 32.02
C PHE A 569 -5.34 7.61 33.24
N ASP A 570 -5.12 7.05 34.43
CA ASP A 570 -5.33 7.75 35.70
C ASP A 570 -4.02 8.36 36.19
N GLU A 571 -4.08 9.61 36.68
CA GLU A 571 -2.97 10.24 37.39
C GLU A 571 -3.21 10.21 38.91
N TYR A 572 -2.27 9.63 39.64
CA TYR A 572 -2.23 9.57 41.10
C TYR A 572 -1.20 10.58 41.60
N ILE A 573 -1.67 11.61 42.31
CA ILE A 573 -0.80 12.67 42.81
C ILE A 573 -0.31 12.26 44.20
N MET A 574 0.96 11.89 44.27
CA MET A 574 1.60 11.34 45.45
C MET A 574 2.53 12.38 46.07
N VAL A 575 2.50 12.48 47.41
CA VAL A 575 3.47 13.27 48.18
C VAL A 575 4.57 12.34 48.67
N ILE A 576 5.83 12.64 48.35
CA ILE A 576 6.97 11.85 48.83
C ILE A 576 7.16 12.13 50.33
N LYS A 577 6.98 11.13 51.18
CA LYS A 577 7.18 11.25 52.64
C LYS A 577 8.64 10.98 53.01
N GLN A 578 9.25 9.97 52.41
CA GLN A 578 10.62 9.59 52.67
C GLN A 578 11.26 8.99 51.41
N THR A 579 12.49 9.40 51.14
CA THR A 579 13.34 8.84 50.08
C THR A 579 14.22 7.75 50.69
N ILE A 580 13.98 6.49 50.32
CA ILE A 580 14.71 5.32 50.85
C ILE A 580 15.92 5.03 49.96
N LYS A 581 15.73 5.07 48.63
CA LYS A 581 16.78 5.01 47.61
C LYS A 581 16.57 6.16 46.63
N SER A 582 17.56 7.04 46.52
CA SER A 582 17.56 8.13 45.53
C SER A 582 17.84 7.56 44.14
N GLY A 583 17.03 7.98 43.17
CA GLY A 583 17.19 7.61 41.76
C GLY A 583 17.60 8.79 40.89
N THR A 584 17.23 8.69 39.61
CA THR A 584 17.52 9.68 38.57
C THR A 584 16.79 11.02 38.79
N ASP A 585 15.63 11.00 39.46
CA ASP A 585 14.90 12.21 39.89
C ASP A 585 15.32 12.58 41.32
N GLU A 586 15.96 13.74 41.49
CA GLU A 586 16.38 14.26 42.79
C GLU A 586 15.18 14.86 43.55
N VAL A 587 14.36 13.99 44.15
CA VAL A 587 13.16 14.39 44.90
C VAL A 587 13.45 14.62 46.37
N GLN A 588 13.00 15.76 46.91
CA GLN A 588 13.02 16.03 48.34
C GLN A 588 11.72 15.60 49.03
N PRO A 589 11.77 15.22 50.33
CA PRO A 589 10.58 14.98 51.11
C PRO A 589 9.60 16.17 51.06
N LYS A 590 8.30 15.87 51.03
CA LYS A 590 7.14 16.78 50.87
C LYS A 590 6.89 17.30 49.46
N GLN A 591 7.69 16.93 48.45
CA GLN A 591 7.36 17.26 47.06
C GLN A 591 6.26 16.36 46.50
N GLU A 592 5.46 16.92 45.60
CA GLU A 592 4.45 16.19 44.84
C GLU A 592 5.05 15.58 43.56
N ARG A 593 4.63 14.36 43.25
CA ARG A 593 4.93 13.67 41.99
C ARG A 593 3.69 12.98 41.45
N ARG A 594 3.60 12.91 40.12
CA ARG A 594 2.48 12.30 39.40
C ARG A 594 2.84 10.88 39.00
N PHE A 595 2.09 9.91 39.49
CA PHE A 595 2.16 8.52 39.06
C PHE A 595 1.03 8.22 38.08
N ILE A 596 1.32 7.54 36.98
CA ILE A 596 0.38 7.32 35.88
C ILE A 596 0.17 5.84 35.68
N SER A 597 -1.08 5.41 35.58
CA SER A 597 -1.44 4.03 35.24
C SER A 597 -2.55 4.00 34.20
N HIS A 598 -2.52 3.01 33.30
CA HIS A 598 -3.60 2.81 32.33
C HIS A 598 -4.93 2.51 33.03
N VAL A 599 -6.06 2.96 32.47
CA VAL A 599 -7.41 2.80 33.05
C VAL A 599 -7.76 1.33 33.37
N LYS A 600 -7.26 0.38 32.56
CA LYS A 600 -7.41 -1.07 32.79
C LYS A 600 -6.93 -1.52 34.17
N CYS A 601 -5.98 -0.81 34.76
CA CYS A 601 -5.35 -1.15 36.03
C CYS A 601 -6.06 -0.54 37.24
N ARG A 602 -7.07 0.30 37.02
CA ARG A 602 -7.85 0.96 38.09
C ARG A 602 -8.44 -0.05 39.08
N ALA A 603 -8.97 -1.16 38.56
CA ALA A 603 -9.58 -2.22 39.37
C ALA A 603 -8.54 -3.06 40.14
N ALA A 604 -7.31 -3.16 39.64
CA ALA A 604 -6.24 -3.93 40.26
C ALA A 604 -5.50 -3.12 41.34
N LEU A 605 -5.21 -1.82 41.08
CA LEU A 605 -4.43 -0.97 41.99
C LEU A 605 -5.18 -0.57 43.26
N LYS A 606 -6.50 -0.29 43.15
CA LYS A 606 -7.39 0.08 44.28
C LYS A 606 -6.80 1.07 45.30
N MET A 607 -5.90 1.98 44.89
CA MET A 607 -5.29 2.94 45.80
C MET A 607 -6.35 3.81 46.47
N GLN A 608 -6.10 4.33 47.67
CA GLN A 608 -7.03 5.12 48.48
C GLN A 608 -6.39 6.47 48.84
N GLU A 609 -7.17 7.54 48.76
CA GLU A 609 -6.68 8.88 49.12
C GLU A 609 -6.42 8.94 50.63
N GLY A 610 -5.34 9.62 51.04
CA GLY A 610 -4.88 9.71 52.42
C GLY A 610 -3.95 8.57 52.84
N LYS A 611 -4.05 7.38 52.22
CA LYS A 611 -3.20 6.23 52.58
C LYS A 611 -1.76 6.34 52.07
N GLN A 612 -0.87 5.60 52.73
CA GLN A 612 0.56 5.57 52.43
C GLN A 612 0.92 4.31 51.63
N TYR A 613 1.95 4.41 50.79
CA TYR A 613 2.38 3.34 49.90
C TYR A 613 3.91 3.26 49.83
N LEU A 614 4.44 2.04 49.79
CA LEU A 614 5.82 1.78 49.37
C LEU A 614 5.83 1.57 47.85
N ILE A 615 6.63 2.37 47.14
CA ILE A 615 6.71 2.33 45.69
C ILE A 615 8.16 2.35 45.23
N TRP A 616 8.52 1.42 44.35
CA TRP A 616 9.78 1.44 43.60
C TRP A 616 9.59 1.04 42.15
N GLY A 617 10.53 1.42 41.29
CA GLY A 617 10.45 1.15 39.86
C GLY A 617 11.77 1.39 39.14
N LEU A 618 11.75 1.13 37.83
CA LEU A 618 12.92 1.25 36.96
C LEU A 618 13.07 2.67 36.41
N SER A 619 14.28 3.06 36.03
CA SER A 619 14.54 4.36 35.39
C SER A 619 13.83 4.51 34.04
N SER A 620 13.53 3.40 33.35
CA SER A 620 12.74 3.38 32.11
C SER A 620 11.29 3.83 32.28
N ASP A 621 10.79 3.84 33.52
CA ASP A 621 9.41 4.22 33.85
C ASP A 621 9.25 5.70 34.17
N LEU A 622 10.35 6.46 34.15
CA LEU A 622 10.36 7.91 34.30
C LEU A 622 10.06 8.60 32.96
N TRP A 623 9.08 9.51 32.95
CA TRP A 623 8.61 10.24 31.78
C TRP A 623 8.59 11.76 31.99
N GLY A 624 8.95 12.53 30.97
CA GLY A 624 8.93 14.00 31.02
C GLY A 624 10.31 14.63 31.21
N GLU A 625 10.33 15.96 31.34
CA GLU A 625 11.55 16.74 31.55
C GLU A 625 11.95 16.79 33.03
N LYS A 626 13.22 17.12 33.32
CA LYS A 626 13.80 17.09 34.68
C LYS A 626 13.00 17.84 35.76
N SER A 627 12.21 18.85 35.40
CA SER A 627 11.38 19.59 36.36
C SER A 627 9.98 19.03 36.58
N ASN A 628 9.51 18.10 35.73
CA ASN A 628 8.15 17.55 35.73
C ASN A 628 8.16 16.05 35.39
N ILE A 629 8.99 15.28 36.10
CA ILE A 629 9.05 13.83 35.93
C ILE A 629 7.75 13.20 36.44
N LYS A 630 7.15 12.40 35.56
CA LYS A 630 5.98 11.55 35.78
C LYS A 630 6.46 10.10 35.88
N TYR A 631 5.85 9.34 36.78
CA TYR A 631 6.22 7.96 37.07
C TYR A 631 5.17 7.02 36.50
N ILE A 632 5.54 6.14 35.56
CA ILE A 632 4.61 5.14 35.03
C ILE A 632 4.54 3.95 35.98
N ILE A 633 3.34 3.57 36.40
CA ILE A 633 3.08 2.30 37.07
C ILE A 633 2.89 1.23 35.99
N GLY A 634 3.85 0.32 35.87
CA GLY A 634 3.85 -0.79 34.91
C GLY A 634 4.26 -2.10 35.56
N LYS A 635 4.50 -3.15 34.76
CA LYS A 635 4.75 -4.52 35.25
C LYS A 635 5.91 -4.65 36.24
N ASP A 636 6.91 -3.77 36.16
CA ASP A 636 8.13 -3.78 36.97
C ASP A 636 8.06 -2.75 38.11
N THR A 637 6.90 -2.12 38.32
CA THR A 637 6.66 -1.22 39.45
C THR A 637 6.11 -2.00 40.63
N TRP A 638 6.72 -1.83 41.80
CA TRP A 638 6.17 -2.34 43.05
C TRP A 638 5.27 -1.30 43.68
N VAL A 639 4.10 -1.73 44.14
CA VAL A 639 3.16 -0.91 44.89
C VAL A 639 2.61 -1.74 46.03
N GLU A 640 2.91 -1.33 47.26
CA GLU A 640 2.46 -2.01 48.47
C GLU A 640 1.86 -1.00 49.45
N LEU A 641 0.72 -1.34 50.03
CA LEU A 641 0.05 -0.48 51.02
C LEU A 641 0.91 -0.43 52.29
N TRP A 642 1.18 0.78 52.78
CA TRP A 642 1.86 1.00 54.05
C TRP A 642 0.82 1.37 55.10
N PRO A 643 0.53 0.49 56.09
CA PRO A 643 -0.48 0.76 57.11
C PRO A 643 -0.12 1.97 57.98
N GLU A 644 -1.14 2.69 58.45
CA GLU A 644 -0.94 3.83 59.35
C GLU A 644 -0.55 3.37 60.77
N GLU A 645 -0.04 4.30 61.61
CA GLU A 645 0.52 3.96 62.93
C GLU A 645 -0.50 3.30 63.89
N ASP A 646 -1.77 3.65 63.73
CA ASP A 646 -2.91 3.05 64.43
C ASP A 646 -3.25 1.66 63.88
N GLU A 647 -3.26 1.49 62.55
CA GLU A 647 -3.49 0.19 61.88
C GLU A 647 -2.37 -0.82 62.17
N CYS A 648 -1.16 -0.37 62.44
CA CYS A 648 -0.04 -1.22 62.85
C CYS A 648 -0.20 -1.84 64.25
N GLN A 649 -1.19 -1.40 65.05
CA GLN A 649 -1.51 -2.00 66.34
C GLN A 649 -2.32 -3.30 66.19
N ASP A 650 -2.99 -3.48 65.05
CA ASP A 650 -3.76 -4.69 64.75
C ASP A 650 -2.83 -5.88 64.52
N ASP A 651 -3.17 -7.04 65.09
CA ASP A 651 -2.33 -8.23 65.03
C ASP A 651 -2.06 -8.71 63.59
N GLU A 652 -2.97 -8.41 62.66
CA GLU A 652 -2.84 -8.71 61.23
C GLU A 652 -1.73 -7.88 60.55
N ASN A 653 -1.61 -6.59 60.87
CA ASN A 653 -0.66 -5.66 60.24
C ASN A 653 0.67 -5.54 61.00
N LYS A 654 0.71 -5.97 62.27
CA LYS A 654 1.88 -5.84 63.15
C LYS A 654 3.14 -6.51 62.62
N LYS A 655 3.00 -7.59 61.82
CA LYS A 655 4.13 -8.23 61.14
C LYS A 655 4.60 -7.36 59.97
N LEU A 656 3.67 -6.97 59.08
CA LEU A 656 3.95 -6.14 57.91
C LEU A 656 4.64 -4.82 58.27
N CYS A 657 4.15 -4.10 59.29
CA CYS A 657 4.77 -2.83 59.71
C CYS A 657 6.20 -3.01 60.24
N ARG A 658 6.48 -4.11 60.97
CA ARG A 658 7.83 -4.43 61.44
C ARG A 658 8.76 -4.77 60.28
N ASP A 659 8.28 -5.55 59.34
CA ASP A 659 9.03 -5.98 58.14
C ASP A 659 9.37 -4.78 57.25
N LEU A 660 8.41 -3.88 57.01
CA LEU A 660 8.59 -2.65 56.23
C LEU A 660 9.56 -1.66 56.91
N ALA A 661 9.48 -1.52 58.23
CA ALA A 661 10.41 -0.69 59.01
C ALA A 661 11.83 -1.24 58.95
N SER A 662 12.01 -2.55 59.15
CA SER A 662 13.31 -3.21 59.06
C SER A 662 13.93 -3.11 57.67
N PHE A 663 13.14 -3.30 56.61
CA PHE A 663 13.56 -3.09 55.23
C PHE A 663 14.06 -1.66 55.00
N THR A 664 13.32 -0.66 55.48
CA THR A 664 13.65 0.76 55.31
C THR A 664 14.96 1.11 56.02
N GLU A 665 15.13 0.67 57.28
CA GLU A 665 16.37 0.88 58.03
C GLU A 665 17.56 0.21 57.34
N ASN A 666 17.41 -1.06 56.91
CA ASN A 666 18.47 -1.79 56.23
C ASN A 666 18.89 -1.12 54.92
N MET A 667 17.94 -0.70 54.10
CA MET A 667 18.25 -0.07 52.82
C MET A 667 18.91 1.31 52.98
N VAL A 668 18.49 2.10 53.98
CA VAL A 668 19.09 3.44 54.22
C VAL A 668 20.49 3.33 54.82
N VAL A 669 20.75 2.34 55.68
CA VAL A 669 22.03 2.18 56.39
C VAL A 669 23.06 1.43 55.56
N PHE A 670 22.68 0.30 54.96
CA PHE A 670 23.60 -0.60 54.28
C PHE A 670 23.55 -0.48 52.75
N GLY A 671 22.49 0.13 52.20
CA GLY A 671 22.29 0.19 50.76
C GLY A 671 22.06 -1.18 50.15
N CYS A 672 22.25 -1.25 48.82
CA CYS A 672 22.19 -2.52 48.11
C CYS A 672 23.53 -3.27 48.20
N PRO A 673 23.52 -4.59 48.51
CA PRO A 673 24.72 -5.40 48.42
C PRO A 673 25.23 -5.44 46.96
N ASN A 674 26.55 -5.36 46.77
CA ASN A 674 27.21 -5.37 45.45
C ASN A 674 27.07 -6.70 44.72
#